data_AF-A0A3D4R1B9-F1
#
_entry.id   AF-A0A3D4R1B9-F1
#
_cell.length_a   1.000
_cell.length_b   1.000
_cell.length_c   1.000
_cell.angle_alpha   90.00
_cell.angle_beta   90.00
_cell.angle_gamma   90.00
#
_symmetry.space_group_name_H-M   'P 1'
#
loop_
_entity.id
_entity.type
_entity.pdbx_description
1 polymer ?
#
loop_
_entity_poly.entity_id
_entity_poly.type
_entity_poly.pdbx_seq_one_letter_code
_entity_poly.pdbx_strand_id
1 'polypeptide(L)'
;RAKKRLFADLLPQSRKGGSAKGVINADDPWGRRLLNDISLPMLAYGLDHPAGVRITREEITLSGIRAEIDLAGKRIKVVSALIGRFNLSNILAAAAAASVLGVEPSAIEAGIKNLTCIPGRLQKVDSSSGIHVFVDYAHKPDALKQVLQNLNKLKQKRILTVFGCGGNRDRAKRPLMGKAATDYSDLTIVTSDNPRKEEPLAIIGEIEAGIDQEKIRKVSAEHPMFADDAHTYTVIAGRKAAIEAAIRMAKPQDIVIIAGKGHEDYQILGTQKIPFDDRVVAAQALRLRFPEHSEDMLPVFSLADVLAATDGRLIAGSRDSIMGGVSTDSRKIKKGNLFIALTGENFDGHTFVQKALEDGAAGVLVADVRKINLERVGAEAGVIEVDDTLRALGDLAQAYRRRFSTPVVGLTGSSGKTTTKEMLSCILTQEKMVLKTEGNLNNLIGLPQTIFRITGRHEIAVLEMGTNTRGEIQRLTQIAAPDIGLITNVGPAHLAGFGSIDVVGEEKGDLFLNMNPSGIAIVNLDDEAVCRAAKRWSGRRVTFSMMAGADVSVNEIRKNGFRGTSFNLLIDGRAHKVDMKIAGIHNIYNAMAAAATALACGVSTESIQRGLTMFAAVGGRMEIIKLQNGAYLINDAYNANPASVREALLTLKDLKNSHNAFVFLGDMLELGASALEMHRRIGMLLATIGVAAVFLQGDFAHVTAAGAREGGLTDEQVLYLSDDEAAVADLKRQLRRGDWILVKGSRRMKMDRLVAKICQDVGVEKAESNVMAP
;
A
#
# COMPACT_ATOMS: atom_id res chain seq x y z
N ARG A 1 -57.52 14.17 -3.20
CA ARG A 1 -58.48 14.26 -4.33
C ARG A 1 -57.84 13.94 -5.67
N ALA A 2 -56.82 14.68 -6.13
CA ALA A 2 -56.14 14.40 -7.41
C ALA A 2 -55.63 12.96 -7.57
N LYS A 3 -54.86 12.44 -6.59
CA LYS A 3 -54.38 11.04 -6.60
C LYS A 3 -55.50 9.99 -6.51
N LYS A 4 -56.62 10.30 -5.83
CA LYS A 4 -57.79 9.38 -5.70
C LYS A 4 -58.46 9.15 -7.06
N ARG A 5 -58.61 10.22 -7.86
CA ARG A 5 -59.20 10.19 -9.21
C ARG A 5 -58.47 9.22 -10.15
N LEU A 6 -57.16 9.03 -9.99
CA LEU A 6 -56.40 8.03 -10.76
C LEU A 6 -56.97 6.62 -10.56
N PHE A 7 -57.19 6.21 -9.31
CA PHE A 7 -57.63 4.86 -8.98
C PHE A 7 -59.14 4.66 -9.07
N ALA A 8 -59.94 5.69 -8.72
CA ALA A 8 -61.39 5.59 -8.66
C ALA A 8 -62.06 5.84 -10.03
N ASP A 9 -61.54 6.78 -10.82
CA ASP A 9 -62.24 7.25 -12.03
C ASP A 9 -61.50 6.85 -13.30
N LEU A 10 -60.17 7.02 -13.35
CA LEU A 10 -59.40 6.88 -14.60
C LEU A 10 -59.00 5.44 -14.90
N LEU A 11 -58.46 4.71 -13.91
CA LEU A 11 -57.97 3.35 -14.12
C LEU A 11 -59.10 2.36 -14.52
N PRO A 12 -60.32 2.42 -13.95
CA PRO A 12 -61.43 1.56 -14.37
C PRO A 12 -61.91 1.81 -15.80
N GLN A 13 -61.65 2.99 -16.39
CA GLN A 13 -62.04 3.32 -17.76
C GLN A 13 -61.04 2.83 -18.82
N SER A 14 -59.93 2.21 -18.40
CA SER A 14 -58.91 1.70 -19.33
C SER A 14 -59.46 0.57 -20.20
N ARG A 15 -59.33 0.71 -21.53
CA ARG A 15 -59.74 -0.31 -22.52
C ARG A 15 -58.69 -1.39 -22.78
N LYS A 16 -57.54 -1.35 -22.09
CA LYS A 16 -56.48 -2.37 -22.23
C LYS A 16 -56.93 -3.65 -21.51
N GLY A 17 -56.87 -4.80 -22.19
CA GLY A 17 -57.31 -6.09 -21.64
C GLY A 17 -56.55 -6.47 -20.37
N GLY A 18 -57.27 -6.59 -19.25
CA GLY A 18 -56.76 -6.95 -17.92
C GLY A 18 -57.61 -6.33 -16.82
N SER A 19 -57.74 -6.97 -15.66
CA SER A 19 -58.36 -6.35 -14.49
C SER A 19 -57.47 -5.21 -13.98
N ALA A 20 -58.05 -4.02 -13.80
CA ALA A 20 -57.33 -2.89 -13.22
C ALA A 20 -56.92 -3.24 -11.77
N LYS A 21 -55.64 -3.01 -11.44
CA LYS A 21 -55.07 -3.28 -10.13
C LYS A 21 -54.25 -2.07 -9.66
N GLY A 22 -54.27 -1.79 -8.36
CA GLY A 22 -53.51 -0.70 -7.76
C GLY A 22 -52.39 -1.20 -6.84
N VAL A 23 -51.38 -0.37 -6.65
CA VAL A 23 -50.36 -0.54 -5.61
C VAL A 23 -50.32 0.72 -4.78
N ILE A 24 -50.26 0.59 -3.46
CA ILE A 24 -50.40 1.73 -2.55
C ILE A 24 -49.48 1.59 -1.33
N ASN A 25 -48.91 2.71 -0.91
CA ASN A 25 -48.05 2.80 0.27
C ASN A 25 -48.90 2.82 1.54
N ALA A 26 -48.82 1.79 2.38
CA ALA A 26 -49.51 1.72 3.67
C ALA A 26 -48.86 2.58 4.76
N ASP A 27 -47.59 2.96 4.62
CA ASP A 27 -46.93 3.83 5.58
C ASP A 27 -47.42 5.29 5.47
N ASP A 28 -47.86 5.70 4.27
CA ASP A 28 -48.46 7.01 4.07
C ASP A 28 -49.89 7.04 4.65
N PRO A 29 -50.21 7.95 5.60
CA PRO A 29 -51.57 8.12 6.11
C PRO A 29 -52.62 8.32 5.01
N TRP A 30 -52.27 9.01 3.92
CA TRP A 30 -53.16 9.19 2.77
C TRP A 30 -53.31 7.91 1.96
N GLY A 31 -52.29 7.07 1.89
CA GLY A 31 -52.36 5.76 1.23
C GLY A 31 -53.32 4.81 1.94
N ARG A 32 -53.29 4.79 3.28
CA ARG A 32 -54.27 4.04 4.09
C ARG A 32 -55.70 4.52 3.91
N ARG A 33 -55.89 5.84 3.85
CA ARG A 33 -57.22 6.38 3.53
C ARG A 33 -57.70 5.92 2.15
N LEU A 34 -56.81 5.90 1.15
CA LEU A 34 -57.14 5.42 -0.19
C LEU A 34 -57.52 3.94 -0.21
N LEU A 35 -56.87 3.08 0.61
CA LEU A 35 -57.22 1.66 0.77
C LEU A 35 -58.69 1.45 1.18
N ASN A 36 -59.23 2.32 2.05
CA ASN A 36 -60.62 2.23 2.51
C ASN A 36 -61.62 2.86 1.53
N ASP A 37 -61.17 3.85 0.76
CA ASP A 37 -62.00 4.73 -0.06
C ASP A 37 -62.24 4.23 -1.50
N ILE A 38 -61.54 3.17 -1.93
CA ILE A 38 -61.49 2.71 -3.33
C ILE A 38 -61.82 1.22 -3.39
N SER A 39 -62.79 0.85 -4.23
CA SER A 39 -63.23 -0.54 -4.42
C SER A 39 -62.37 -1.37 -5.39
N LEU A 40 -61.36 -0.76 -6.00
CA LEU A 40 -60.41 -1.42 -6.89
C LEU A 40 -59.53 -2.41 -6.10
N PRO A 41 -59.21 -3.62 -6.63
CA PRO A 41 -58.20 -4.49 -6.03
C PRO A 41 -56.84 -3.77 -5.91
N MET A 42 -56.36 -3.61 -4.67
CA MET A 42 -55.09 -2.95 -4.38
C MET A 42 -54.15 -3.83 -3.56
N LEU A 43 -52.89 -3.88 -3.97
CA LEU A 43 -51.82 -4.47 -3.18
C LEU A 43 -51.12 -3.37 -2.37
N ALA A 44 -51.22 -3.46 -1.05
CA ALA A 44 -50.53 -2.55 -0.16
C ALA A 44 -49.07 -3.00 0.05
N TYR A 45 -48.15 -2.04 0.12
CA TYR A 45 -46.77 -2.26 0.58
C TYR A 45 -46.43 -1.36 1.76
N GLY A 46 -45.53 -1.78 2.64
CA GLY A 46 -45.11 -0.98 3.79
C GLY A 46 -43.89 -1.54 4.51
N LEU A 47 -43.11 -0.63 5.10
CA LEU A 47 -42.00 -0.91 5.99
C LEU A 47 -42.48 -1.09 7.43
N ASP A 48 -43.37 -0.20 7.89
CA ASP A 48 -43.74 -0.06 9.30
C ASP A 48 -45.18 -0.51 9.58
N HIS A 49 -46.03 -0.53 8.56
CA HIS A 49 -47.45 -0.89 8.69
C HIS A 49 -47.79 -2.25 8.06
N PRO A 50 -48.81 -2.96 8.58
CA PRO A 50 -49.29 -4.20 7.98
C PRO A 50 -49.68 -3.99 6.51
N ALA A 51 -49.06 -4.78 5.64
CA ALA A 51 -49.24 -4.71 4.20
C ALA A 51 -49.05 -6.10 3.58
N GLY A 52 -49.64 -6.30 2.39
CA GLY A 52 -49.45 -7.54 1.63
C GLY A 52 -48.02 -7.70 1.12
N VAL A 53 -47.29 -6.60 0.97
CA VAL A 53 -45.85 -6.59 0.65
C VAL A 53 -45.09 -5.93 1.79
N ARG A 54 -44.26 -6.69 2.50
CA ARG A 54 -43.60 -6.24 3.73
C ARG A 54 -42.24 -6.89 3.90
N ILE A 55 -41.45 -6.35 4.82
CA ILE A 55 -40.13 -6.87 5.15
C ILE A 55 -40.24 -7.86 6.30
N THR A 56 -39.54 -8.99 6.18
CA THR A 56 -39.36 -9.95 7.28
C THR A 56 -37.99 -9.80 7.94
N ARG A 57 -36.98 -9.36 7.20
CA ARG A 57 -35.63 -9.08 7.69
C ARG A 57 -34.97 -7.99 6.84
N GLU A 58 -34.27 -7.05 7.46
CA GLU A 58 -33.47 -6.04 6.76
C GLU A 58 -32.10 -5.84 7.40
N GLU A 59 -31.12 -5.53 6.55
CA GLU A 59 -29.79 -5.04 6.89
C GLU A 59 -29.47 -3.90 5.90
N ILE A 60 -29.24 -2.71 6.44
CA ILE A 60 -28.96 -1.50 5.65
C ILE A 60 -27.60 -0.96 6.08
N THR A 61 -26.69 -0.81 5.12
CA THR A 61 -25.34 -0.30 5.36
C THR A 61 -24.94 0.69 4.27
N LEU A 62 -23.75 1.29 4.39
CA LEU A 62 -23.15 2.12 3.34
C LEU A 62 -22.64 1.32 2.12
N SER A 63 -22.71 -0.01 2.16
CA SER A 63 -22.43 -0.90 1.02
C SER A 63 -23.69 -1.35 0.28
N GLY A 64 -24.88 -1.08 0.83
CA GLY A 64 -26.17 -1.38 0.19
C GLY A 64 -27.22 -1.90 1.16
N ILE A 65 -28.28 -2.48 0.59
CA ILE A 65 -29.42 -3.06 1.29
C ILE A 65 -29.46 -4.57 1.06
N ARG A 66 -29.63 -5.35 2.13
CA ARG A 66 -30.01 -6.77 2.10
C ARG A 66 -31.33 -6.92 2.82
N ALA A 67 -32.33 -7.50 2.16
CA ALA A 67 -33.64 -7.66 2.77
C ALA A 67 -34.32 -8.96 2.34
N GLU A 68 -35.12 -9.53 3.22
CA GLU A 68 -36.11 -10.56 2.90
C GLU A 68 -37.49 -9.91 2.86
N ILE A 69 -38.19 -10.08 1.74
CA ILE A 69 -39.50 -9.46 1.49
C ILE A 69 -40.54 -10.57 1.35
N ASP A 70 -41.62 -10.46 2.12
CA ASP A 70 -42.86 -11.21 1.93
C ASP A 70 -43.71 -10.47 0.89
N LEU A 71 -43.79 -11.04 -0.31
CA LEU A 71 -44.48 -10.50 -1.48
C LEU A 71 -45.82 -11.25 -1.64
N ALA A 72 -46.79 -10.89 -0.80
CA ALA A 72 -48.13 -11.48 -0.74
C ALA A 72 -48.10 -13.02 -0.59
N GLY A 73 -47.28 -13.53 0.33
CA GLY A 73 -47.14 -14.95 0.62
C GLY A 73 -45.96 -15.65 -0.08
N LYS A 74 -45.31 -14.97 -1.04
CA LYS A 74 -44.05 -15.46 -1.66
C LYS A 74 -42.85 -14.73 -1.05
N ARG A 75 -41.87 -15.45 -0.52
CA ARG A 75 -40.65 -14.83 0.01
C ARG A 75 -39.61 -14.62 -1.09
N ILE A 76 -39.03 -13.43 -1.13
CA ILE A 76 -37.90 -13.10 -2.00
C ILE A 76 -36.72 -12.56 -1.21
N LYS A 77 -35.51 -12.80 -1.71
CA LYS A 77 -34.27 -12.26 -1.16
C LYS A 77 -33.75 -11.15 -2.05
N VAL A 78 -33.60 -9.97 -1.47
CA VAL A 78 -33.14 -8.78 -2.17
C VAL A 78 -31.74 -8.39 -1.70
N VAL A 79 -30.86 -8.16 -2.67
CA VAL A 79 -29.57 -7.50 -2.50
C VAL A 79 -29.55 -6.31 -3.45
N SER A 80 -29.35 -5.10 -2.95
CA SER A 80 -29.32 -3.87 -3.75
C SER A 80 -28.14 -3.00 -3.36
N ALA A 81 -27.52 -2.34 -4.35
CA ALA A 81 -26.47 -1.34 -4.12
C ALA A 81 -27.02 0.02 -3.66
N LEU A 82 -28.34 0.22 -3.71
CA LEU A 82 -28.99 1.43 -3.23
C LEU A 82 -28.86 1.56 -1.71
N ILE A 83 -28.84 2.79 -1.22
CA ILE A 83 -28.56 3.08 0.20
C ILE A 83 -29.77 3.73 0.86
N GLY A 84 -30.03 3.33 2.11
CA GLY A 84 -31.01 3.96 2.98
C GLY A 84 -32.41 3.34 2.89
N ARG A 85 -33.16 3.51 3.98
CA ARG A 85 -34.48 2.89 4.18
C ARG A 85 -35.54 3.38 3.19
N PHE A 86 -35.42 4.61 2.67
CA PHE A 86 -36.31 5.12 1.63
C PHE A 86 -36.19 4.34 0.31
N ASN A 87 -34.98 3.90 -0.05
CA ASN A 87 -34.78 3.06 -1.24
C ASN A 87 -35.37 1.67 -1.02
N LEU A 88 -35.32 1.15 0.20
CA LEU A 88 -36.01 -0.09 0.54
C LEU A 88 -37.53 0.04 0.41
N SER A 89 -38.14 1.16 0.83
CA SER A 89 -39.55 1.46 0.54
C SER A 89 -39.83 1.51 -0.98
N ASN A 90 -38.95 2.12 -1.77
CA ASN A 90 -39.10 2.15 -3.23
C ASN A 90 -38.98 0.75 -3.84
N ILE A 91 -38.10 -0.09 -3.31
CA ILE A 91 -37.97 -1.50 -3.70
C ILE A 91 -39.27 -2.25 -3.41
N LEU A 92 -39.88 -2.05 -2.23
CA LEU A 92 -41.19 -2.66 -1.93
C LEU A 92 -42.26 -2.21 -2.92
N ALA A 93 -42.30 -0.92 -3.26
CA ALA A 93 -43.24 -0.38 -4.23
C ALA A 93 -43.07 -1.02 -5.63
N ALA A 94 -41.82 -1.12 -6.09
CA ALA A 94 -41.48 -1.71 -7.38
C ALA A 94 -41.76 -3.22 -7.42
N ALA A 95 -41.40 -3.94 -6.36
CA ALA A 95 -41.67 -5.37 -6.22
C ALA A 95 -43.19 -5.64 -6.18
N ALA A 96 -43.95 -4.83 -5.44
CA ALA A 96 -45.41 -4.92 -5.41
C ALA A 96 -46.02 -4.69 -6.81
N ALA A 97 -45.56 -3.66 -7.53
CA ALA A 97 -46.02 -3.39 -8.89
C ALA A 97 -45.69 -4.53 -9.87
N ALA A 98 -44.47 -5.06 -9.83
CA ALA A 98 -44.06 -6.19 -10.67
C ALA A 98 -44.84 -7.46 -10.34
N SER A 99 -45.11 -7.73 -9.06
CA SER A 99 -45.92 -8.85 -8.60
C SER A 99 -47.36 -8.77 -9.13
N VAL A 100 -47.97 -7.59 -9.06
CA VAL A 100 -49.33 -7.32 -9.56
C VAL A 100 -49.45 -7.58 -11.07
N LEU A 101 -48.35 -7.35 -11.80
CA LEU A 101 -48.21 -7.61 -13.24
C LEU A 101 -47.86 -9.08 -13.58
N GLY A 102 -47.69 -9.95 -12.58
CA GLY A 102 -47.38 -11.36 -12.79
C GLY A 102 -45.91 -11.65 -13.12
N VAL A 103 -45.00 -10.73 -12.78
CA VAL A 103 -43.56 -10.99 -12.93
C VAL A 103 -43.12 -12.03 -11.90
N GLU A 104 -42.39 -13.04 -12.36
CA GLU A 104 -41.89 -14.10 -11.48
C GLU A 104 -40.94 -13.55 -10.39
N PRO A 105 -41.00 -14.06 -9.14
CA PRO A 105 -40.20 -13.56 -8.03
C PRO A 105 -38.70 -13.49 -8.33
N SER A 106 -38.15 -14.50 -9.01
CA SER A 106 -36.73 -14.54 -9.40
C SER A 106 -36.33 -13.41 -10.35
N ALA A 107 -37.24 -13.00 -11.26
CA ALA A 107 -37.00 -11.86 -12.15
C ALA A 107 -37.06 -10.52 -11.40
N ILE A 108 -37.91 -10.42 -10.36
CA ILE A 108 -37.95 -9.25 -9.46
C ILE A 108 -36.63 -9.15 -8.68
N GLU A 109 -36.15 -10.25 -8.10
CA GLU A 109 -34.86 -10.30 -7.40
C GLU A 109 -33.71 -9.88 -8.30
N ALA A 110 -33.63 -10.47 -9.51
CA ALA A 110 -32.60 -10.14 -10.49
C ALA A 110 -32.66 -8.67 -10.93
N GLY A 111 -33.87 -8.14 -11.18
CA GLY A 111 -34.07 -6.75 -11.58
C GLY A 111 -33.59 -5.76 -10.51
N ILE A 112 -33.90 -6.01 -9.24
CA ILE A 112 -33.45 -5.16 -8.13
C ILE A 112 -31.94 -5.25 -7.95
N LYS A 113 -31.36 -6.45 -8.06
CA LYS A 113 -29.92 -6.68 -7.94
C LYS A 113 -29.13 -5.99 -9.05
N ASN A 114 -29.66 -5.97 -10.27
CA ASN A 114 -28.99 -5.38 -11.43
C ASN A 114 -29.02 -3.84 -11.44
N LEU A 115 -29.87 -3.22 -10.61
CA LEU A 115 -29.89 -1.77 -10.46
C LEU A 115 -28.77 -1.33 -9.49
N THR A 116 -27.62 -0.97 -10.06
CA THR A 116 -26.42 -0.59 -9.29
C THR A 116 -26.46 0.85 -8.77
N CYS A 117 -27.11 1.77 -9.49
CA CYS A 117 -27.26 3.15 -9.05
C CYS A 117 -28.48 3.84 -9.68
N ILE A 118 -28.94 4.91 -9.03
CA ILE A 118 -29.88 5.86 -9.61
C ILE A 118 -29.11 7.17 -9.83
N PRO A 119 -28.95 7.64 -11.08
CA PRO A 119 -28.17 8.84 -11.37
C PRO A 119 -28.62 10.04 -10.51
N GLY A 120 -27.66 10.60 -9.75
CA GLY A 120 -27.90 11.75 -8.88
C GLY A 120 -28.82 11.51 -7.68
N ARG A 121 -29.08 10.26 -7.26
CA ARG A 121 -29.81 9.95 -6.00
C ARG A 121 -28.98 9.07 -5.09
N LEU A 122 -28.38 9.68 -4.06
CA LEU A 122 -27.34 9.07 -3.24
C LEU A 122 -26.38 8.22 -4.08
N GLN A 123 -26.02 8.74 -5.26
CA GLN A 123 -25.17 8.02 -6.18
C GLN A 123 -23.78 7.97 -5.55
N LYS A 124 -23.34 6.76 -5.21
CA LYS A 124 -22.01 6.52 -4.65
C LYS A 124 -20.96 6.82 -5.72
N VAL A 125 -19.92 7.54 -5.32
CA VAL A 125 -18.69 7.69 -6.09
C VAL A 125 -17.69 6.73 -5.47
N ASP A 126 -17.18 5.79 -6.27
CA ASP A 126 -16.32 4.71 -5.77
C ASP A 126 -15.05 5.25 -5.12
N SER A 127 -14.69 4.66 -3.98
CA SER A 127 -13.55 5.03 -3.15
C SER A 127 -13.05 3.83 -2.34
N SER A 128 -11.76 3.53 -2.50
CA SER A 128 -11.02 2.43 -1.86
C SER A 128 -10.28 2.89 -0.60
N SER A 129 -10.45 4.16 -0.20
CA SER A 129 -9.78 4.79 0.93
C SER A 129 -10.58 4.80 2.22
N GLY A 130 -11.67 4.03 2.25
CA GLY A 130 -12.52 3.91 3.43
C GLY A 130 -13.37 5.15 3.74
N ILE A 131 -13.39 6.17 2.87
CA ILE A 131 -14.37 7.27 2.95
C ILE A 131 -15.57 6.99 2.05
N HIS A 132 -16.72 7.57 2.37
CA HIS A 132 -17.96 7.34 1.62
C HIS A 132 -18.43 8.63 0.94
N VAL A 133 -18.32 8.70 -0.39
CA VAL A 133 -18.70 9.90 -1.16
C VAL A 133 -20.00 9.65 -1.93
N PHE A 134 -20.96 10.57 -1.80
CA PHE A 134 -22.27 10.48 -2.43
C PHE A 134 -22.64 11.79 -3.15
N VAL A 135 -23.38 11.67 -4.26
CA VAL A 135 -23.97 12.80 -5.01
C VAL A 135 -25.50 12.66 -5.01
N ASP A 136 -26.23 13.70 -4.59
CA ASP A 136 -27.70 13.72 -4.55
C ASP A 136 -28.32 15.01 -5.14
N TYR A 137 -29.45 14.90 -5.84
CA TYR A 137 -30.18 16.03 -6.42
C TYR A 137 -31.03 16.83 -5.41
N ALA A 138 -30.90 16.58 -4.11
CA ALA A 138 -31.66 17.28 -3.07
C ALA A 138 -31.49 18.80 -3.15
N HIS A 139 -32.45 19.46 -3.81
CA HIS A 139 -32.51 20.91 -4.06
C HIS A 139 -33.70 21.60 -3.37
N LYS A 140 -34.39 20.88 -2.47
CA LYS A 140 -35.50 21.34 -1.62
C LYS A 140 -35.17 21.04 -0.16
N PRO A 141 -35.60 21.89 0.80
CA PRO A 141 -35.25 21.73 2.22
C PRO A 141 -35.58 20.35 2.78
N ASP A 142 -36.82 19.88 2.57
CA ASP A 142 -37.25 18.57 3.08
C ASP A 142 -36.49 17.40 2.46
N ALA A 143 -36.10 17.52 1.18
CA ALA A 143 -35.34 16.48 0.50
C ALA A 143 -33.93 16.39 1.06
N LEU A 144 -33.27 17.53 1.28
CA LEU A 144 -31.93 17.58 1.88
C LEU A 144 -31.95 17.06 3.31
N LYS A 145 -32.93 17.51 4.11
CA LYS A 145 -33.15 17.04 5.47
C LYS A 145 -33.31 15.52 5.54
N GLN A 146 -34.14 14.92 4.68
CA GLN A 146 -34.35 13.47 4.66
C GLN A 146 -33.08 12.71 4.29
N VAL A 147 -32.32 13.19 3.31
CA VAL A 147 -31.04 12.58 2.91
C VAL A 147 -30.06 12.57 4.08
N LEU A 148 -29.88 13.71 4.74
CA LEU A 148 -28.93 13.84 5.85
C LEU A 148 -29.36 13.06 7.09
N GLN A 149 -30.64 13.07 7.45
CA GLN A 149 -31.17 12.25 8.55
C GLN A 149 -30.94 10.76 8.32
N ASN A 150 -31.07 10.28 7.08
CA ASN A 150 -30.81 8.89 6.73
C ASN A 150 -29.31 8.56 6.80
N LEU A 151 -28.45 9.41 6.26
CA LEU A 151 -27.00 9.22 6.35
C LEU A 151 -26.51 9.29 7.79
N ASN A 152 -27.08 10.15 8.63
CA ASN A 152 -26.73 10.25 10.04
C ASN A 152 -27.01 8.98 10.84
N LYS A 153 -28.00 8.17 10.44
CA LYS A 153 -28.25 6.84 11.03
C LYS A 153 -27.24 5.78 10.60
N LEU A 154 -26.55 6.00 9.48
CA LEU A 154 -25.53 5.10 8.92
C LEU A 154 -24.10 5.59 9.18
N LYS A 155 -23.96 6.80 9.75
CA LYS A 155 -22.70 7.49 10.03
C LYS A 155 -21.90 6.68 11.05
N GLN A 156 -20.65 6.40 10.70
CA GLN A 156 -19.67 5.81 11.61
C GLN A 156 -18.83 6.87 12.31
N LYS A 157 -18.51 7.97 11.61
CA LYS A 157 -17.62 9.02 12.13
C LYS A 157 -18.15 10.44 11.97
N ARG A 158 -18.10 11.04 10.77
CA ARG A 158 -18.55 12.42 10.48
C ARG A 158 -19.28 12.51 9.13
N ILE A 159 -20.12 13.52 8.96
CA ILE A 159 -20.77 13.91 7.72
C ILE A 159 -20.26 15.31 7.32
N LEU A 160 -19.71 15.38 6.11
CA LEU A 160 -19.33 16.62 5.44
C LEU A 160 -20.31 16.88 4.29
N THR A 161 -21.01 18.00 4.34
CA THR A 161 -22.03 18.34 3.33
C THR A 161 -21.56 19.49 2.45
N VAL A 162 -21.51 19.28 1.14
CA VAL A 162 -21.28 20.33 0.14
C VAL A 162 -22.61 20.61 -0.56
N PHE A 163 -23.12 21.84 -0.49
CA PHE A 163 -24.37 22.19 -1.19
C PHE A 163 -24.44 23.66 -1.59
N GLY A 164 -25.33 23.96 -2.53
CA GLY A 164 -25.67 25.32 -2.94
C GLY A 164 -27.14 25.45 -3.34
N CYS A 165 -27.56 26.67 -3.69
CA CYS A 165 -28.89 26.92 -4.23
C CYS A 165 -28.83 27.57 -5.62
N GLY A 166 -29.74 27.16 -6.49
CA GLY A 166 -29.94 27.78 -7.80
C GLY A 166 -30.41 29.24 -7.73
N GLY A 167 -29.87 30.06 -8.64
CA GLY A 167 -30.39 31.39 -8.94
C GLY A 167 -31.69 31.35 -9.75
N ASN A 168 -32.39 32.48 -9.81
CA ASN A 168 -33.70 32.75 -10.42
C ASN A 168 -34.76 31.69 -10.09
N ARG A 169 -34.66 31.11 -8.90
CA ARG A 169 -35.57 30.10 -8.35
C ARG A 169 -36.12 30.61 -7.02
N ASP A 170 -37.04 29.86 -6.44
CA ASP A 170 -37.66 30.16 -5.15
C ASP A 170 -36.62 30.57 -4.08
N ARG A 171 -36.58 31.87 -3.74
CA ARG A 171 -35.67 32.45 -2.74
C ARG A 171 -36.05 32.04 -1.32
N ALA A 172 -37.34 31.80 -1.07
CA ALA A 172 -37.86 31.48 0.27
C ALA A 172 -37.29 30.16 0.82
N LYS A 173 -36.80 29.27 -0.06
CA LYS A 173 -36.17 28.02 0.37
C LYS A 173 -34.71 28.16 0.80
N ARG A 174 -34.00 29.23 0.42
CA ARG A 174 -32.54 29.35 0.63
C ARG A 174 -32.15 29.33 2.12
N PRO A 175 -32.82 30.07 3.02
CA PRO A 175 -32.56 29.96 4.46
C PRO A 175 -32.89 28.56 5.00
N LEU A 176 -34.00 27.97 4.56
CA LEU A 176 -34.43 26.63 4.99
C LEU A 176 -33.45 25.53 4.57
N MET A 177 -32.80 25.68 3.41
CA MET A 177 -31.73 24.79 2.95
C MET A 177 -30.47 24.93 3.83
N GLY A 178 -30.09 26.16 4.20
CA GLY A 178 -29.01 26.45 5.15
C GLY A 178 -29.20 25.71 6.46
N LYS A 179 -30.36 25.90 7.07
CA LYS A 179 -30.76 25.20 8.30
C LYS A 179 -30.72 23.68 8.15
N ALA A 180 -31.34 23.15 7.09
CA ALA A 180 -31.42 21.71 6.88
C ALA A 180 -30.04 21.04 6.72
N ALA A 181 -29.08 21.73 6.09
CA ALA A 181 -27.73 21.23 5.90
C ALA A 181 -26.93 21.17 7.22
N THR A 182 -26.98 22.24 8.01
CA THR A 182 -26.17 22.37 9.22
C THR A 182 -26.73 21.59 10.42
N ASP A 183 -28.03 21.34 10.47
CA ASP A 183 -28.66 20.58 11.56
C ASP A 183 -28.15 19.12 11.67
N TYR A 184 -27.63 18.54 10.57
CA TYR A 184 -27.30 17.10 10.48
C TYR A 184 -25.89 16.81 9.94
N SER A 185 -25.04 17.83 9.80
CA SER A 185 -23.68 17.69 9.28
C SER A 185 -22.68 18.24 10.28
N ASP A 186 -21.57 17.55 10.49
CA ASP A 186 -20.47 18.02 11.35
C ASP A 186 -19.76 19.21 10.72
N LEU A 187 -19.64 19.22 9.39
CA LEU A 187 -19.13 20.34 8.60
C LEU A 187 -19.99 20.56 7.37
N THR A 188 -20.44 21.79 7.17
CA THR A 188 -21.17 22.21 5.97
C THR A 188 -20.35 23.19 5.14
N ILE A 189 -20.14 22.91 3.86
CA ILE A 189 -19.53 23.81 2.88
C ILE A 189 -20.62 24.36 1.97
N VAL A 190 -20.93 25.65 2.13
CA VAL A 190 -21.88 26.36 1.27
C VAL A 190 -21.14 26.86 0.03
N THR A 191 -21.65 26.52 -1.15
CA THR A 191 -21.04 26.82 -2.45
C THR A 191 -22.06 27.38 -3.44
N SER A 192 -21.57 27.93 -4.56
CA SER A 192 -22.38 28.20 -5.75
C SER A 192 -22.95 26.91 -6.35
N ASP A 193 -24.18 27.00 -6.86
CA ASP A 193 -24.88 25.93 -7.57
C ASP A 193 -25.83 26.58 -8.60
N ASN A 194 -25.45 26.59 -9.89
CA ASN A 194 -26.26 27.21 -10.95
C ASN A 194 -26.77 28.62 -10.60
N PRO A 195 -25.88 29.59 -10.36
CA PRO A 195 -26.24 30.94 -9.94
C PRO A 195 -27.03 31.71 -11.02
N ARG A 196 -26.97 31.29 -12.30
CA ARG A 196 -27.66 31.94 -13.42
C ARG A 196 -27.32 33.43 -13.45
N LYS A 197 -28.31 34.31 -13.48
CA LYS A 197 -28.13 35.78 -13.54
C LYS A 197 -27.94 36.43 -12.17
N GLU A 198 -27.99 35.67 -11.08
CA GLU A 198 -27.76 36.19 -9.74
C GLU A 198 -26.28 36.04 -9.36
N GLU A 199 -25.78 36.98 -8.55
CA GLU A 199 -24.43 36.89 -8.02
C GLU A 199 -24.30 35.72 -7.02
N PRO A 200 -23.32 34.81 -7.19
CA PRO A 200 -23.18 33.62 -6.34
C PRO A 200 -23.11 33.93 -4.84
N LEU A 201 -22.36 34.97 -4.48
CA LEU A 201 -22.19 35.38 -3.08
C LEU A 201 -23.49 35.94 -2.47
N ALA A 202 -24.36 36.55 -3.26
CA ALA A 202 -25.66 37.02 -2.77
C ALA A 202 -26.58 35.85 -2.41
N ILE A 203 -26.60 34.81 -3.25
CA ILE A 203 -27.34 33.56 -2.96
C ILE A 203 -26.81 32.91 -1.69
N ILE A 204 -25.48 32.83 -1.55
CA ILE A 204 -24.83 32.25 -0.36
C ILE A 204 -25.23 33.04 0.90
N GLY A 205 -25.24 34.38 0.84
CA GLY A 205 -25.70 35.21 1.95
C GLY A 205 -27.13 34.90 2.40
N GLU A 206 -28.04 34.64 1.45
CA GLU A 206 -29.42 34.23 1.76
C GLU A 206 -29.51 32.82 2.37
N ILE A 207 -28.59 31.92 2.01
CA ILE A 207 -28.47 30.60 2.65
C ILE A 207 -27.98 30.77 4.09
N GLU A 208 -26.94 31.58 4.29
CA GLU A 208 -26.35 31.85 5.61
C GLU A 208 -27.36 32.46 6.58
N ALA A 209 -28.30 33.28 6.10
CA ALA A 209 -29.36 33.87 6.91
C ALA A 209 -30.28 32.84 7.61
N GLY A 210 -30.29 31.58 7.14
CA GLY A 210 -31.03 30.49 7.79
C GLY A 210 -30.20 29.61 8.72
N ILE A 211 -28.89 29.84 8.81
CA ILE A 211 -28.00 29.07 9.69
C ILE A 211 -28.04 29.70 11.09
N ASP A 212 -28.30 28.88 12.09
CA ASP A 212 -28.27 29.27 13.50
C ASP A 212 -26.81 29.48 13.96
N GLN A 213 -26.31 30.73 13.85
CA GLN A 213 -24.92 31.06 14.15
C GLN A 213 -24.56 30.97 15.64
N GLU A 214 -25.55 30.91 16.54
CA GLU A 214 -25.30 30.68 17.97
C GLU A 214 -24.90 29.22 18.22
N LYS A 215 -25.41 28.29 17.41
CA LYS A 215 -25.14 26.85 17.53
C LYS A 215 -24.10 26.34 16.54
N ILE A 216 -23.99 26.97 15.37
CA ILE A 216 -23.15 26.52 14.26
C ILE A 216 -22.07 27.56 13.99
N ARG A 217 -20.82 27.21 14.26
CA ARG A 217 -19.71 28.14 14.11
C ARG A 217 -19.26 28.27 12.65
N LYS A 218 -19.15 29.51 12.14
CA LYS A 218 -18.49 29.78 10.86
C LYS A 218 -16.97 29.64 11.00
N VAL A 219 -16.32 28.87 10.11
CA VAL A 219 -14.87 28.67 10.06
C VAL A 219 -14.27 29.20 8.76
N SER A 220 -12.96 29.50 8.78
CA SER A 220 -12.25 30.07 7.62
C SER A 220 -12.32 29.16 6.40
N ALA A 221 -12.50 29.75 5.22
CA ALA A 221 -12.50 29.05 3.94
C ALA A 221 -11.10 28.56 3.53
N GLU A 222 -10.04 29.23 4.00
CA GLU A 222 -8.65 28.86 3.73
C GLU A 222 -8.20 27.65 4.55
N HIS A 223 -8.72 27.55 5.77
CA HIS A 223 -8.40 26.50 6.73
C HIS A 223 -9.68 25.94 7.35
N PRO A 224 -10.53 25.27 6.55
CA PRO A 224 -11.74 24.67 7.07
C PRO A 224 -11.37 23.60 8.09
N MET A 225 -11.98 23.67 9.27
CA MET A 225 -11.67 22.77 10.38
C MET A 225 -12.94 22.34 11.12
N PHE A 226 -12.86 21.16 11.73
CA PHE A 226 -13.85 20.69 12.68
C PHE A 226 -13.62 21.39 14.02
N ALA A 227 -14.69 21.71 14.73
CA ALA A 227 -14.61 22.05 16.15
C ALA A 227 -14.85 20.76 16.95
N ASP A 228 -14.10 20.55 18.02
CA ASP A 228 -14.07 19.25 18.72
C ASP A 228 -15.43 18.86 19.35
N ASP A 229 -16.40 19.79 19.48
CA ASP A 229 -17.73 19.54 20.04
C ASP A 229 -18.88 20.33 19.38
N ALA A 230 -18.69 20.88 18.18
CA ALA A 230 -19.72 21.70 17.53
C ALA A 230 -19.79 21.48 16.01
N HIS A 231 -20.99 21.55 15.46
CA HIS A 231 -21.20 21.62 14.02
C HIS A 231 -20.61 22.94 13.50
N THR A 232 -19.90 22.87 12.38
CA THR A 232 -19.31 24.04 11.74
C THR A 232 -19.81 24.23 10.32
N TYR A 233 -19.69 25.45 9.82
CA TYR A 233 -19.91 25.72 8.40
C TYR A 233 -18.87 26.67 7.84
N THR A 234 -18.66 26.60 6.53
CA THR A 234 -17.77 27.51 5.80
C THR A 234 -18.35 27.82 4.42
N VAL A 235 -17.77 28.82 3.75
CA VAL A 235 -18.19 29.28 2.44
C VAL A 235 -17.03 29.14 1.47
N ILE A 236 -17.20 28.29 0.46
CA ILE A 236 -16.26 28.17 -0.66
C ILE A 236 -17.09 28.36 -1.92
N ALA A 237 -17.06 29.56 -2.50
CA ALA A 237 -17.96 29.94 -3.60
C ALA A 237 -17.81 29.03 -4.84
N GLY A 238 -16.58 28.60 -5.15
CA GLY A 238 -16.29 27.71 -6.27
C GLY A 238 -16.67 26.26 -5.97
N ARG A 239 -17.65 25.71 -6.71
CA ARG A 239 -18.16 24.33 -6.48
C ARG A 239 -17.08 23.26 -6.56
N LYS A 240 -16.15 23.36 -7.53
CA LYS A 240 -15.02 22.42 -7.65
C LYS A 240 -14.14 22.47 -6.40
N ALA A 241 -13.72 23.66 -6.00
CA ALA A 241 -12.90 23.86 -4.80
C ALA A 241 -13.61 23.39 -3.53
N ALA A 242 -14.93 23.57 -3.42
CA ALA A 242 -15.72 23.08 -2.30
C ALA A 242 -15.74 21.55 -2.22
N ILE A 243 -15.94 20.85 -3.34
CA ILE A 243 -15.90 19.39 -3.43
C ILE A 243 -14.49 18.87 -3.09
N GLU A 244 -13.46 19.48 -3.67
CA GLU A 244 -12.06 19.12 -3.40
C GLU A 244 -11.67 19.34 -1.94
N ALA A 245 -12.11 20.44 -1.33
CA ALA A 245 -11.87 20.71 0.09
C ALA A 245 -12.54 19.65 0.99
N ALA A 246 -13.82 19.34 0.74
CA ALA A 246 -14.53 18.31 1.50
C ALA A 246 -13.83 16.94 1.39
N ILE A 247 -13.48 16.54 0.16
CA ILE A 247 -12.77 15.27 -0.07
C ILE A 247 -11.39 15.29 0.56
N ARG A 248 -10.66 16.41 0.56
CA ARG A 248 -9.33 16.53 1.20
C ARG A 248 -9.37 16.40 2.72
N MET A 249 -10.45 16.85 3.35
CA MET A 249 -10.61 16.84 4.81
C MET A 249 -11.13 15.51 5.37
N ALA A 250 -11.90 14.76 4.57
CA ALA A 250 -12.51 13.51 5.01
C ALA A 250 -11.47 12.51 5.53
N LYS A 251 -11.73 11.83 6.63
CA LYS A 251 -10.91 10.73 7.16
C LYS A 251 -11.67 9.41 6.94
N PRO A 252 -11.00 8.23 7.00
CA PRO A 252 -11.69 6.95 6.90
C PRO A 252 -12.93 6.91 7.80
N GLN A 253 -14.01 6.33 7.28
CA GLN A 253 -15.37 6.23 7.84
C GLN A 253 -16.20 7.52 7.85
N ASP A 254 -15.64 8.64 7.38
CA ASP A 254 -16.44 9.84 7.12
C ASP A 254 -17.30 9.69 5.86
N ILE A 255 -18.42 10.39 5.86
CA ILE A 255 -19.34 10.53 4.73
C ILE A 255 -19.16 11.94 4.14
N VAL A 256 -18.96 12.03 2.83
CA VAL A 256 -19.04 13.29 2.06
C VAL A 256 -20.28 13.23 1.18
N ILE A 257 -21.21 14.18 1.35
CA ILE A 257 -22.42 14.29 0.54
C ILE A 257 -22.40 15.60 -0.26
N ILE A 258 -22.51 15.48 -1.58
CA ILE A 258 -22.59 16.59 -2.52
C ILE A 258 -24.04 16.72 -2.97
N ALA A 259 -24.73 17.75 -2.48
CA ALA A 259 -26.16 17.96 -2.72
C ALA A 259 -26.43 19.12 -3.69
N GLY A 260 -27.61 19.07 -4.35
CA GLY A 260 -28.14 20.13 -5.19
C GLY A 260 -28.43 19.65 -6.61
N LYS A 261 -27.47 19.79 -7.51
CA LYS A 261 -27.57 19.47 -8.96
C LYS A 261 -27.83 18.00 -9.27
N GLY A 262 -27.26 17.10 -8.47
CA GLY A 262 -27.37 15.65 -8.63
C GLY A 262 -26.85 15.12 -9.96
N HIS A 263 -27.74 14.89 -10.94
CA HIS A 263 -27.40 14.30 -12.24
C HIS A 263 -27.10 15.32 -13.34
N GLU A 264 -27.25 16.62 -13.07
CA GLU A 264 -26.92 17.68 -14.04
C GLU A 264 -25.39 17.74 -14.26
N ASP A 265 -24.99 17.69 -15.53
CA ASP A 265 -23.61 17.67 -16.02
C ASP A 265 -23.11 19.05 -16.48
N TYR A 266 -23.80 20.14 -16.11
CA TYR A 266 -23.44 21.52 -16.46
C TYR A 266 -23.68 22.51 -15.32
N GLN A 267 -22.95 23.63 -15.24
CA GLN A 267 -23.29 24.81 -14.44
C GLN A 267 -23.81 25.95 -15.32
N ILE A 268 -24.77 26.73 -14.82
CA ILE A 268 -25.27 27.94 -15.48
C ILE A 268 -24.72 29.20 -14.81
N LEU A 269 -23.92 29.97 -15.56
CA LEU A 269 -23.41 31.30 -15.19
C LEU A 269 -23.93 32.31 -16.22
N GLY A 270 -24.75 33.26 -15.76
CA GLY A 270 -25.52 34.16 -16.62
C GLY A 270 -26.47 33.39 -17.54
N THR A 271 -26.15 33.40 -18.84
CA THR A 271 -26.84 32.66 -19.91
C THR A 271 -26.04 31.47 -20.43
N GLN A 272 -24.79 31.30 -19.98
CA GLN A 272 -23.89 30.26 -20.48
C GLN A 272 -24.05 28.96 -19.68
N LYS A 273 -24.03 27.82 -20.38
CA LYS A 273 -23.94 26.48 -19.79
C LYS A 273 -22.51 25.98 -19.92
N ILE A 274 -21.85 25.73 -18.79
CA ILE A 274 -20.47 25.24 -18.71
C ILE A 274 -20.51 23.76 -18.31
N PRO A 275 -19.82 22.85 -19.01
CA PRO A 275 -19.71 21.44 -18.58
C PRO A 275 -19.17 21.33 -17.15
N PHE A 276 -19.94 20.70 -16.26
CA PHE A 276 -19.60 20.52 -14.85
C PHE A 276 -20.43 19.42 -14.21
N ASP A 277 -19.80 18.28 -13.92
CA ASP A 277 -20.42 17.13 -13.27
C ASP A 277 -19.79 16.89 -11.88
N ASP A 278 -20.62 16.96 -10.84
CA ASP A 278 -20.20 16.75 -9.45
C ASP A 278 -19.54 15.37 -9.24
N ARG A 279 -19.98 14.35 -9.99
CA ARG A 279 -19.47 12.97 -9.91
C ARG A 279 -18.07 12.88 -10.47
N VAL A 280 -17.84 13.54 -11.60
CA VAL A 280 -16.52 13.58 -12.25
C VAL A 280 -15.53 14.34 -11.37
N VAL A 281 -15.94 15.50 -10.84
CA VAL A 281 -15.10 16.29 -9.92
C VAL A 281 -14.79 15.52 -8.64
N ALA A 282 -15.79 14.87 -8.04
CA ALA A 282 -15.60 14.04 -6.86
C ALA A 282 -14.68 12.84 -7.13
N ALA A 283 -14.87 12.14 -8.25
CA ALA A 283 -14.01 11.02 -8.65
C ALA A 283 -12.58 11.48 -8.93
N GLN A 284 -12.38 12.64 -9.55
CA GLN A 284 -11.05 13.23 -9.77
C GLN A 284 -10.37 13.59 -8.45
N ALA A 285 -11.08 14.28 -7.55
CA ALA A 285 -10.56 14.62 -6.22
C ALA A 285 -10.23 13.37 -5.39
N LEU A 286 -11.07 12.32 -5.49
CA LEU A 286 -10.81 11.01 -4.90
C LEU A 286 -9.58 10.36 -5.50
N ARG A 287 -9.40 10.35 -6.83
CA ARG A 287 -8.21 9.78 -7.48
C ARG A 287 -6.93 10.54 -7.14
N LEU A 288 -6.98 11.87 -7.06
CA LEU A 288 -5.84 12.70 -6.68
C LEU A 288 -5.40 12.39 -5.24
N ARG A 289 -6.38 12.21 -4.34
CA ARG A 289 -6.12 11.94 -2.94
C ARG A 289 -5.80 10.46 -2.66
N PHE A 290 -6.48 9.57 -3.36
CA PHE A 290 -6.53 8.12 -3.19
C PHE A 290 -6.63 7.43 -4.57
N PRO A 291 -5.51 7.33 -5.32
CA PRO A 291 -5.53 6.73 -6.64
C PRO A 291 -6.04 5.27 -6.60
N GLU A 292 -7.09 4.95 -7.38
CA GLU A 292 -7.66 3.60 -7.50
C GLU A 292 -7.06 2.78 -8.66
N HIS A 293 -6.65 1.56 -8.32
CA HIS A 293 -6.49 0.31 -9.10
C HIS A 293 -5.93 0.34 -10.55
N SER A 294 -4.63 0.08 -10.65
CA SER A 294 -4.07 -1.08 -11.37
C SER A 294 -2.73 -1.44 -10.72
N GLU A 295 -2.19 -2.64 -10.91
CA GLU A 295 -0.80 -2.98 -10.52
C GLU A 295 0.25 -2.08 -11.22
N ASP A 296 -0.22 -1.29 -12.20
CA ASP A 296 0.51 -0.27 -12.96
C ASP A 296 0.17 1.19 -12.56
N MET A 297 -0.68 1.44 -11.56
CA MET A 297 -1.07 2.80 -11.19
C MET A 297 0.04 3.49 -10.41
N LEU A 298 0.56 4.53 -11.04
CA LEU A 298 1.67 5.32 -10.56
C LEU A 298 1.17 6.38 -9.55
N PRO A 299 1.99 6.84 -8.59
CA PRO A 299 1.58 7.87 -7.64
C PRO A 299 1.16 9.15 -8.37
N VAL A 300 0.01 9.72 -8.01
CA VAL A 300 -0.49 10.95 -8.66
C VAL A 300 -0.20 12.17 -7.79
N PHE A 301 0.43 13.18 -8.39
CA PHE A 301 0.71 14.47 -7.77
C PHE A 301 0.15 15.60 -8.62
N SER A 302 -0.43 16.61 -7.98
CA SER A 302 -0.48 17.92 -8.62
C SER A 302 0.90 18.58 -8.55
N LEU A 303 1.19 19.51 -9.45
CA LEU A 303 2.40 20.31 -9.36
C LEU A 303 2.48 21.05 -8.01
N ALA A 304 1.34 21.53 -7.49
CA ALA A 304 1.25 22.11 -6.16
C ALA A 304 1.67 21.15 -5.04
N ASP A 305 1.30 19.86 -5.12
CA ASP A 305 1.75 18.85 -4.16
C ASP A 305 3.27 18.70 -4.18
N VAL A 306 3.87 18.70 -5.39
CA VAL A 306 5.32 18.56 -5.53
C VAL A 306 6.02 19.76 -4.91
N LEU A 307 5.60 20.99 -5.23
CA LEU A 307 6.16 22.21 -4.64
C LEU A 307 6.07 22.19 -3.11
N ALA A 308 4.90 21.82 -2.56
CA ALA A 308 4.68 21.77 -1.12
C ALA A 308 5.50 20.67 -0.42
N ALA A 309 5.75 19.54 -1.09
CA ALA A 309 6.55 18.45 -0.54
C ALA A 309 8.04 18.74 -0.59
N THR A 310 8.54 19.40 -1.64
CA THR A 310 9.98 19.56 -1.91
C THR A 310 10.50 20.95 -1.64
N ASP A 311 9.64 21.89 -1.22
CA ASP A 311 9.95 23.32 -1.11
C ASP A 311 10.52 23.92 -2.41
N GLY A 312 10.05 23.38 -3.55
CA GLY A 312 10.58 23.71 -4.87
C GLY A 312 10.08 25.05 -5.40
N ARG A 313 10.86 25.63 -6.32
CA ARG A 313 10.48 26.83 -7.08
C ARG A 313 9.87 26.43 -8.42
N LEU A 314 8.68 26.96 -8.71
CA LEU A 314 8.04 26.79 -10.00
C LEU A 314 8.68 27.71 -11.04
N ILE A 315 9.24 27.13 -12.09
CA ILE A 315 9.82 27.87 -13.23
C ILE A 315 8.81 27.98 -14.37
N ALA A 316 8.11 26.90 -14.69
CA ALA A 316 7.14 26.83 -15.79
C ALA A 316 6.02 25.82 -15.51
N GLY A 317 4.86 26.01 -16.16
CA GLY A 317 3.68 25.16 -16.03
C GLY A 317 2.64 25.70 -15.05
N SER A 318 1.51 24.98 -14.92
CA SER A 318 0.42 25.34 -14.01
C SER A 318 0.51 24.57 -12.69
N ARG A 319 0.15 25.22 -11.58
CA ARG A 319 0.04 24.55 -10.25
C ARG A 319 -1.00 23.42 -10.25
N ASP A 320 -1.99 23.51 -11.13
CA ASP A 320 -3.06 22.51 -11.28
C ASP A 320 -2.68 21.35 -12.22
N SER A 321 -1.49 21.39 -12.85
CA SER A 321 -1.02 20.32 -13.71
C SER A 321 -0.86 19.01 -12.92
N ILE A 322 -1.35 17.92 -13.48
CA ILE A 322 -1.32 16.59 -12.84
C ILE A 322 -0.22 15.74 -13.44
N MET A 323 0.56 15.12 -12.57
CA MET A 323 1.63 14.19 -12.90
C MET A 323 1.26 12.82 -12.35
N GLY A 324 1.10 11.86 -13.26
CA GLY A 324 0.89 10.46 -12.93
C GLY A 324 2.21 9.73 -12.98
N GLY A 325 2.78 9.46 -11.82
CA GLY A 325 4.02 8.70 -11.63
C GLY A 325 5.28 9.49 -11.48
N VAL A 326 6.28 8.85 -10.91
CA VAL A 326 7.61 9.40 -10.67
C VAL A 326 8.62 8.46 -11.31
N SER A 327 9.51 8.99 -12.15
CA SER A 327 10.62 8.24 -12.71
C SER A 327 11.93 8.99 -12.50
N THR A 328 12.99 8.23 -12.19
CA THR A 328 14.37 8.71 -12.17
C THR A 328 15.19 8.13 -13.33
N ASP A 329 14.57 7.35 -14.22
CA ASP A 329 15.18 6.73 -15.39
C ASP A 329 14.43 7.18 -16.64
N SER A 330 15.09 7.99 -17.48
CA SER A 330 14.51 8.55 -18.70
C SER A 330 14.03 7.48 -19.66
N ARG A 331 14.65 6.29 -19.66
CA ARG A 331 14.28 5.15 -20.53
C ARG A 331 12.96 4.50 -20.12
N LYS A 332 12.45 4.80 -18.92
CA LYS A 332 11.22 4.22 -18.35
C LYS A 332 10.08 5.24 -18.26
N ILE A 333 10.25 6.42 -18.85
CA ILE A 333 9.23 7.46 -18.84
C ILE A 333 7.95 6.94 -19.50
N LYS A 334 6.85 7.05 -18.76
CA LYS A 334 5.49 6.89 -19.29
C LYS A 334 4.86 8.28 -19.42
N LYS A 335 3.95 8.43 -20.38
CA LYS A 335 3.19 9.67 -20.58
C LYS A 335 2.55 10.13 -19.27
N GLY A 336 2.79 11.38 -18.88
CA GLY A 336 2.26 11.97 -17.64
C GLY A 336 3.19 11.89 -16.43
N ASN A 337 4.36 11.24 -16.51
CA ASN A 337 5.29 11.15 -15.38
C ASN A 337 5.89 12.50 -14.97
N LEU A 338 6.25 12.60 -13.69
CA LEU A 338 7.29 13.49 -13.20
C LEU A 338 8.65 12.81 -13.37
N PHE A 339 9.55 13.43 -14.12
CA PHE A 339 10.95 13.00 -14.20
C PHE A 339 11.81 13.74 -13.17
N ILE A 340 12.56 13.02 -12.34
CA ILE A 340 13.48 13.61 -11.36
C ILE A 340 14.92 13.42 -11.86
N ALA A 341 15.58 14.54 -12.16
CA ALA A 341 16.94 14.57 -12.66
C ALA A 341 17.97 14.37 -11.52
N LEU A 342 18.27 13.11 -11.21
CA LEU A 342 19.29 12.76 -10.22
C LEU A 342 20.71 12.91 -10.78
N THR A 343 21.65 13.27 -9.92
CA THR A 343 23.09 13.32 -10.24
C THR A 343 23.83 12.28 -9.39
N GLY A 344 24.80 11.60 -9.98
CA GLY A 344 25.72 10.68 -9.32
C GLY A 344 27.15 10.87 -9.83
N GLU A 345 28.11 10.12 -9.29
CA GLU A 345 29.56 10.32 -9.58
C GLU A 345 29.91 10.31 -11.07
N ASN A 346 29.24 9.47 -11.87
CA ASN A 346 29.49 9.30 -13.30
C ASN A 346 28.25 9.58 -14.16
N PHE A 347 27.24 10.28 -13.64
CA PHE A 347 25.95 10.46 -14.31
C PHE A 347 25.27 11.77 -13.91
N ASP A 348 24.76 12.54 -14.88
CA ASP A 348 23.93 13.71 -14.61
C ASP A 348 22.58 13.61 -15.35
N GLY A 349 21.51 13.38 -14.58
CA GLY A 349 20.13 13.24 -15.06
C GLY A 349 19.61 14.45 -15.82
N HIS A 350 20.17 15.64 -15.59
CA HIS A 350 19.77 16.88 -16.26
C HIS A 350 19.94 16.78 -17.79
N THR A 351 20.96 16.04 -18.23
CA THR A 351 21.23 15.80 -19.66
C THR A 351 20.10 15.05 -20.38
N PHE A 352 19.22 14.36 -19.64
CA PHE A 352 18.11 13.59 -20.18
C PHE A 352 16.75 14.28 -20.04
N VAL A 353 16.68 15.48 -19.47
CA VAL A 353 15.41 16.22 -19.27
C VAL A 353 14.65 16.42 -20.58
N GLN A 354 15.35 16.86 -21.63
CA GLN A 354 14.74 17.06 -22.93
C GLN A 354 14.13 15.77 -23.49
N LYS A 355 14.88 14.67 -23.39
CA LYS A 355 14.42 13.36 -23.84
C LYS A 355 13.21 12.86 -23.03
N ALA A 356 13.22 13.06 -21.72
CA ALA A 356 12.09 12.70 -20.86
C ALA A 356 10.80 13.48 -21.21
N LEU A 357 10.92 14.77 -21.52
CA LEU A 357 9.80 15.58 -22.00
C LEU A 357 9.27 15.10 -23.36
N GLU A 358 10.17 14.80 -24.29
CA GLU A 358 9.83 14.23 -25.61
C GLU A 358 9.15 12.85 -25.49
N ASP A 359 9.55 12.04 -24.50
CA ASP A 359 8.94 10.75 -24.19
C ASP A 359 7.62 10.88 -23.38
N GLY A 360 7.18 12.11 -23.11
CA GLY A 360 5.85 12.42 -22.60
C GLY A 360 5.76 12.73 -21.10
N ALA A 361 6.88 13.04 -20.43
CA ALA A 361 6.84 13.54 -19.05
C ALA A 361 5.99 14.82 -18.96
N ALA A 362 5.06 14.87 -17.99
CA ALA A 362 4.23 16.05 -17.73
C ALA A 362 4.93 17.07 -16.83
N GLY A 363 6.02 16.67 -16.17
CA GLY A 363 6.87 17.60 -15.45
C GLY A 363 8.28 17.07 -15.22
N VAL A 364 9.19 17.99 -14.91
CA VAL A 364 10.56 17.68 -14.52
C VAL A 364 10.94 18.41 -13.24
N LEU A 365 11.72 17.73 -12.40
CA LEU A 365 12.31 18.28 -11.19
C LEU A 365 13.82 18.25 -11.33
N VAL A 366 14.44 19.43 -11.25
CA VAL A 366 15.85 19.67 -11.53
C VAL A 366 16.51 20.44 -10.37
N ALA A 367 17.82 20.28 -10.22
CA ALA A 367 18.62 21.03 -9.25
C ALA A 367 19.12 22.37 -9.81
N ASP A 368 19.26 22.47 -11.14
CA ASP A 368 19.72 23.69 -11.81
C ASP A 368 19.02 23.87 -13.15
N VAL A 369 18.15 24.86 -13.24
CA VAL A 369 17.41 25.18 -14.45
C VAL A 369 18.31 25.61 -15.61
N ARG A 370 19.52 26.12 -15.34
CA ARG A 370 20.45 26.56 -16.40
C ARG A 370 21.02 25.39 -17.19
N LYS A 371 20.91 24.17 -16.66
CA LYS A 371 21.33 22.93 -17.34
C LYS A 371 20.30 22.39 -18.34
N ILE A 372 19.13 23.03 -18.45
CA ILE A 372 18.06 22.60 -19.36
C ILE A 372 17.70 23.71 -20.35
N ASN A 373 17.19 23.32 -21.53
CA ASN A 373 16.74 24.28 -22.53
C ASN A 373 15.25 24.62 -22.30
N LEU A 374 14.98 25.72 -21.60
CA LEU A 374 13.63 26.18 -21.28
C LEU A 374 12.77 26.49 -22.51
N GLU A 375 13.37 26.94 -23.62
CA GLU A 375 12.62 27.25 -24.86
C GLU A 375 12.00 25.99 -25.49
N ARG A 376 12.55 24.81 -25.17
CA ARG A 376 12.08 23.51 -25.67
C ARG A 376 11.13 22.80 -24.70
N VAL A 377 10.81 23.42 -23.56
CA VAL A 377 9.79 22.93 -22.64
C VAL A 377 8.42 23.30 -23.21
N GLY A 378 7.59 22.29 -23.48
CA GLY A 378 6.22 22.51 -23.96
C GLY A 378 5.41 23.34 -22.95
N ALA A 379 4.52 24.20 -23.43
CA ALA A 379 3.77 25.16 -22.61
C ALA A 379 2.95 24.53 -21.44
N GLU A 380 2.65 23.24 -21.53
CA GLU A 380 1.89 22.50 -20.52
C GLU A 380 2.76 21.74 -19.50
N ALA A 381 4.07 21.59 -19.76
CA ALA A 381 4.96 20.82 -18.90
C ALA A 381 5.41 21.63 -17.67
N GLY A 382 5.37 20.99 -16.51
CA GLY A 382 5.85 21.57 -15.26
C GLY A 382 7.37 21.54 -15.14
N VAL A 383 8.00 22.65 -14.76
CA VAL A 383 9.43 22.70 -14.43
C VAL A 383 9.59 23.19 -13.00
N ILE A 384 10.17 22.34 -12.16
CA ILE A 384 10.37 22.60 -10.73
C ILE A 384 11.88 22.57 -10.47
N GLU A 385 12.38 23.63 -9.86
CA GLU A 385 13.76 23.72 -9.41
C GLU A 385 13.83 23.53 -7.89
N VAL A 386 14.77 22.73 -7.42
CA VAL A 386 15.05 22.47 -6.00
C VAL A 386 16.56 22.57 -5.74
N ASP A 387 16.99 22.63 -4.48
CA ASP A 387 18.42 22.61 -4.17
C ASP A 387 19.06 21.23 -4.37
N ASP A 388 18.33 20.16 -4.05
CA ASP A 388 18.82 18.76 -4.13
C ASP A 388 17.69 17.83 -4.60
N THR A 389 17.86 17.25 -5.80
CA THR A 389 16.88 16.36 -6.41
C THR A 389 16.74 15.00 -5.70
N LEU A 390 17.81 14.49 -5.07
CA LEU A 390 17.77 13.25 -4.28
C LEU A 390 17.00 13.47 -2.98
N ARG A 391 17.26 14.59 -2.30
CA ARG A 391 16.50 14.98 -1.11
C ARG A 391 15.02 15.15 -1.45
N ALA A 392 14.71 15.89 -2.53
CA ALA A 392 13.35 16.12 -3.01
C ALA A 392 12.60 14.82 -3.36
N LEU A 393 13.27 13.83 -3.98
CA LEU A 393 12.69 12.49 -4.22
C LEU A 393 12.22 11.85 -2.91
N GLY A 394 13.05 11.90 -1.86
CA GLY A 394 12.70 11.38 -0.55
C GLY A 394 11.55 12.14 0.12
N ASP A 395 11.54 13.47 0.02
CA ASP A 395 10.48 14.30 0.62
C ASP A 395 9.13 14.09 -0.09
N LEU A 396 9.15 13.94 -1.42
CA LEU A 396 7.97 13.57 -2.20
C LEU A 396 7.42 12.18 -1.81
N ALA A 397 8.31 11.21 -1.61
CA ALA A 397 7.92 9.88 -1.12
C ALA A 397 7.37 9.93 0.30
N GLN A 398 7.94 10.74 1.19
CA GLN A 398 7.42 10.95 2.54
C GLN A 398 6.01 11.56 2.50
N ALA A 399 5.80 12.59 1.67
CA ALA A 399 4.49 13.21 1.49
C ALA A 399 3.46 12.21 0.95
N TYR A 400 3.85 11.35 0.01
CA TYR A 400 3.00 10.27 -0.50
C TYR A 400 2.68 9.23 0.57
N ARG A 401 3.68 8.77 1.33
CA ARG A 401 3.53 7.82 2.45
C ARG A 401 2.51 8.31 3.49
N ARG A 402 2.50 9.62 3.79
CA ARG A 402 1.57 10.25 4.75
C ARG A 402 0.11 10.26 4.28
N ARG A 403 -0.17 9.97 3.01
CA ARG A 403 -1.55 9.81 2.50
C ARG A 403 -2.21 8.52 3.00
N PHE A 404 -1.42 7.59 3.52
CA PHE A 404 -1.88 6.26 3.98
C PHE A 404 -1.61 6.07 5.46
N SER A 405 -2.49 5.32 6.13
CA SER A 405 -2.31 4.86 7.51
C SER A 405 -1.70 3.46 7.61
N THR A 406 -1.24 2.89 6.49
CA THR A 406 -0.63 1.55 6.44
C THR A 406 0.59 1.49 7.37
N PRO A 407 0.63 0.56 8.34
CA PRO A 407 1.79 0.35 9.20
C PRO A 407 3.05 -0.02 8.40
N VAL A 408 4.21 0.46 8.86
CA VAL A 408 5.51 0.21 8.22
C VAL A 408 6.46 -0.54 9.16
N VAL A 409 7.01 -1.64 8.67
CA VAL A 409 8.20 -2.30 9.21
C VAL A 409 9.43 -1.75 8.49
N GLY A 410 10.33 -1.09 9.21
CA GLY A 410 11.67 -0.75 8.72
C GLY A 410 12.68 -1.76 9.23
N LEU A 411 13.48 -2.36 8.35
CA LEU A 411 14.50 -3.33 8.77
C LEU A 411 15.88 -3.04 8.17
N THR A 412 16.90 -3.08 9.03
CA THR A 412 18.32 -2.94 8.64
C THR A 412 19.18 -4.01 9.33
N GLY A 413 20.47 -3.97 9.07
CA GLY A 413 21.47 -4.92 9.58
C GLY A 413 22.71 -5.00 8.71
N SER A 414 23.79 -5.56 9.21
CA SER A 414 24.99 -5.82 8.40
C SER A 414 24.75 -7.00 7.44
N SER A 415 24.12 -8.06 7.93
CA SER A 415 23.78 -9.27 7.16
C SER A 415 22.35 -9.75 7.45
N GLY A 416 21.77 -10.55 6.54
CA GLY A 416 20.46 -11.19 6.78
C GLY A 416 19.22 -10.34 6.47
N LYS A 417 19.37 -9.04 6.13
CA LYS A 417 18.26 -8.11 5.82
C LYS A 417 17.23 -8.71 4.83
N THR A 418 17.68 -9.03 3.63
CA THR A 418 16.80 -9.53 2.56
C THR A 418 16.18 -10.88 2.90
N THR A 419 16.95 -11.82 3.46
CA THR A 419 16.41 -13.12 3.89
C THR A 419 15.33 -12.96 4.96
N THR A 420 15.57 -12.10 5.94
CA THR A 420 14.60 -11.81 7.01
C THR A 420 13.36 -11.11 6.46
N LYS A 421 13.52 -10.14 5.55
CA LYS A 421 12.40 -9.48 4.84
C LYS A 421 11.55 -10.47 4.08
N GLU A 422 12.16 -11.42 3.36
CA GLU A 422 11.44 -12.44 2.59
C GLU A 422 10.73 -13.47 3.50
N MET A 423 11.37 -13.91 4.59
CA MET A 423 10.73 -14.76 5.61
C MET A 423 9.54 -14.05 6.25
N LEU A 424 9.74 -12.80 6.70
CA LEU A 424 8.68 -11.98 7.28
C LEU A 424 7.53 -11.78 6.29
N SER A 425 7.83 -11.51 5.02
CA SER A 425 6.79 -11.38 4.00
C SER A 425 6.02 -12.69 3.80
N CYS A 426 6.70 -13.84 3.78
CA CYS A 426 6.06 -15.15 3.67
C CYS A 426 5.10 -15.44 4.84
N ILE A 427 5.47 -15.01 6.04
CA ILE A 427 4.62 -15.07 7.24
C ILE A 427 3.43 -14.10 7.14
N LEU A 428 3.69 -12.82 6.86
CA LEU A 428 2.65 -11.77 6.88
C LEU A 428 1.61 -11.99 5.79
N THR A 429 1.99 -12.46 4.60
CA THR A 429 1.07 -12.75 3.49
C THR A 429 0.08 -13.88 3.80
N GLN A 430 0.27 -14.64 4.88
CA GLN A 430 -0.75 -15.60 5.33
C GLN A 430 -2.04 -14.93 5.83
N GLU A 431 -1.94 -13.68 6.31
CA GLU A 431 -3.06 -12.96 6.94
C GLU A 431 -3.29 -11.55 6.40
N LYS A 432 -2.29 -10.94 5.75
CA LYS A 432 -2.29 -9.53 5.37
C LYS A 432 -1.91 -9.30 3.91
N MET A 433 -2.42 -8.22 3.34
CA MET A 433 -1.93 -7.66 2.09
C MET A 433 -0.63 -6.88 2.31
N VAL A 434 0.50 -7.42 1.84
CA VAL A 434 1.85 -6.93 2.13
C VAL A 434 2.47 -6.21 0.93
N LEU A 435 2.94 -4.98 1.13
CA LEU A 435 3.96 -4.38 0.26
C LEU A 435 5.35 -4.72 0.81
N LYS A 436 6.32 -5.05 -0.04
CA LYS A 436 7.71 -5.23 0.40
C LYS A 436 8.70 -4.58 -0.56
N THR A 437 9.90 -4.26 -0.07
CA THR A 437 11.03 -3.88 -0.92
C THR A 437 11.35 -5.01 -1.90
N GLU A 438 11.44 -4.71 -3.18
CA GLU A 438 11.87 -5.65 -4.22
C GLU A 438 13.35 -5.50 -4.56
N GLY A 439 14.01 -6.63 -4.81
CA GLY A 439 15.42 -6.65 -5.17
C GLY A 439 16.28 -5.87 -4.17
N ASN A 440 17.00 -4.86 -4.67
CA ASN A 440 17.90 -3.99 -3.91
C ASN A 440 17.39 -2.55 -3.82
N LEU A 441 16.07 -2.32 -3.85
CA LEU A 441 15.47 -1.00 -3.70
C LEU A 441 15.46 -0.53 -2.23
N ASN A 442 16.63 -0.55 -1.60
CA ASN A 442 16.81 -0.35 -0.15
C ASN A 442 17.64 0.89 0.22
N ASN A 443 18.05 1.70 -0.77
CA ASN A 443 18.82 2.92 -0.57
C ASN A 443 17.95 4.19 -0.76
N LEU A 444 18.59 5.38 -0.71
CA LEU A 444 17.91 6.68 -0.81
C LEU A 444 17.14 6.92 -2.13
N ILE A 445 17.43 6.13 -3.17
CA ILE A 445 16.70 6.19 -4.45
C ILE A 445 15.62 5.11 -4.49
N GLY A 446 15.96 3.88 -4.12
CA GLY A 446 15.10 2.71 -4.25
C GLY A 446 13.96 2.64 -3.24
N LEU A 447 14.19 3.07 -1.99
CA LEU A 447 13.14 3.06 -0.97
C LEU A 447 11.96 3.98 -1.34
N PRO A 448 12.18 5.22 -1.82
CA PRO A 448 11.12 6.04 -2.43
C PRO A 448 10.31 5.31 -3.51
N GLN A 449 10.98 4.59 -4.42
CA GLN A 449 10.30 3.82 -5.48
C GLN A 449 9.40 2.71 -4.93
N THR A 450 9.80 2.08 -3.83
CA THR A 450 8.94 1.11 -3.13
C THR A 450 7.74 1.82 -2.50
N ILE A 451 7.95 2.95 -1.83
CA ILE A 451 6.88 3.72 -1.17
C ILE A 451 5.82 4.22 -2.15
N PHE A 452 6.22 4.63 -3.36
CA PHE A 452 5.28 5.05 -4.39
C PHE A 452 4.32 3.95 -4.86
N ARG A 453 4.58 2.69 -4.51
CA ARG A 453 3.69 1.55 -4.78
C ARG A 453 2.70 1.28 -3.64
N ILE A 454 2.74 2.04 -2.54
CA ILE A 454 1.73 1.95 -1.48
C ILE A 454 0.37 2.36 -2.06
N THR A 455 -0.66 1.62 -1.65
CA THR A 455 -2.06 1.82 -2.01
C THR A 455 -2.93 1.55 -0.78
N GLY A 456 -4.20 1.97 -0.80
CA GLY A 456 -5.14 1.70 0.29
C GLY A 456 -5.47 0.23 0.54
N ARG A 457 -5.03 -0.69 -0.34
CA ARG A 457 -5.19 -2.14 -0.15
C ARG A 457 -4.12 -2.76 0.75
N HIS A 458 -2.96 -2.12 0.88
CA HIS A 458 -1.87 -2.67 1.68
C HIS A 458 -2.18 -2.47 3.16
N GLU A 459 -2.19 -3.59 3.88
CA GLU A 459 -2.40 -3.62 5.32
C GLU A 459 -1.09 -3.49 6.09
N ILE A 460 0.05 -3.74 5.44
CA ILE A 460 1.38 -3.52 6.00
C ILE A 460 2.43 -3.36 4.90
N ALA A 461 3.48 -2.58 5.17
CA ALA A 461 4.64 -2.45 4.28
C ALA A 461 5.93 -2.87 4.99
N VAL A 462 6.75 -3.70 4.34
CA VAL A 462 8.04 -4.20 4.83
C VAL A 462 9.18 -3.60 4.02
N LEU A 463 9.85 -2.60 4.58
CA LEU A 463 10.85 -1.79 3.91
C LEU A 463 12.26 -2.14 4.39
N GLU A 464 13.07 -2.68 3.48
CA GLU A 464 14.49 -2.92 3.70
C GLU A 464 15.29 -1.62 3.58
N MET A 465 16.19 -1.37 4.53
CA MET A 465 17.02 -0.16 4.61
C MET A 465 18.51 -0.52 4.61
N GLY A 466 19.16 -0.26 3.48
CA GLY A 466 20.60 -0.37 3.28
C GLY A 466 21.29 0.96 3.53
N THR A 467 22.57 0.90 3.88
CA THR A 467 23.41 2.08 4.13
C THR A 467 24.87 1.78 3.84
N ASN A 468 25.58 2.75 3.29
CA ASN A 468 27.00 2.74 2.98
C ASN A 468 27.77 3.82 3.76
N THR A 469 27.11 4.93 4.10
CA THR A 469 27.70 6.08 4.80
C THR A 469 26.77 6.62 5.89
N ARG A 470 27.31 7.45 6.80
CA ARG A 470 26.55 7.99 7.93
C ARG A 470 25.35 8.85 7.49
N GLY A 471 24.25 8.74 8.22
CA GLY A 471 23.03 9.54 8.07
C GLY A 471 22.01 8.98 7.07
N GLU A 472 22.32 7.91 6.35
CA GLU A 472 21.40 7.33 5.38
C GLU A 472 20.23 6.61 6.06
N ILE A 473 20.45 5.86 7.14
CA ILE A 473 19.37 5.21 7.91
C ILE A 473 18.46 6.25 8.54
N GLN A 474 19.03 7.32 9.10
CA GLN A 474 18.25 8.46 9.58
C GLN A 474 17.37 9.03 8.45
N ARG A 475 17.91 9.24 7.26
CA ARG A 475 17.12 9.78 6.15
C ARG A 475 16.06 8.79 5.66
N LEU A 476 16.37 7.50 5.52
CA LEU A 476 15.43 6.46 5.10
C LEU A 476 14.26 6.32 6.08
N THR A 477 14.54 6.44 7.38
CA THR A 477 13.52 6.37 8.44
C THR A 477 12.65 7.62 8.49
N GLN A 478 13.22 8.81 8.26
CA GLN A 478 12.42 10.02 8.05
C GLN A 478 11.44 9.87 6.89
N ILE A 479 11.88 9.29 5.76
CA ILE A 479 11.03 9.07 4.58
C ILE A 479 9.93 8.04 4.89
N ALA A 480 10.30 6.90 5.47
CA ALA A 480 9.41 5.76 5.67
C ALA A 480 8.45 5.90 6.86
N ALA A 481 8.86 6.65 7.89
CA ALA A 481 8.24 6.72 9.21
C ALA A 481 7.82 5.34 9.76
N PRO A 482 8.77 4.45 10.10
CA PRO A 482 8.47 3.10 10.58
C PRO A 482 7.66 3.09 11.88
N ASP A 483 6.75 2.14 11.99
CA ASP A 483 6.00 1.81 13.21
C ASP A 483 6.65 0.62 13.95
N ILE A 484 7.39 -0.22 13.22
CA ILE A 484 8.16 -1.34 13.77
C ILE A 484 9.57 -1.28 13.19
N GLY A 485 10.58 -1.27 14.05
CA GLY A 485 12.00 -1.24 13.66
C GLY A 485 12.69 -2.55 13.97
N LEU A 486 13.41 -3.14 13.02
CA LEU A 486 14.24 -4.32 13.22
C LEU A 486 15.70 -4.05 12.83
N ILE A 487 16.64 -4.34 13.72
CA ILE A 487 18.06 -4.47 13.38
C ILE A 487 18.43 -5.95 13.50
N THR A 488 18.76 -6.61 12.38
CA THR A 488 19.06 -8.06 12.40
C THR A 488 20.35 -8.37 13.14
N ASN A 489 21.41 -7.61 12.87
CA ASN A 489 22.74 -7.70 13.50
C ASN A 489 23.61 -6.49 13.11
N VAL A 490 24.69 -6.30 13.87
CA VAL A 490 25.79 -5.38 13.60
C VAL A 490 27.09 -6.18 13.44
N GLY A 491 27.78 -5.96 12.33
CA GLY A 491 29.05 -6.61 12.02
C GLY A 491 29.86 -5.82 11.00
N PRO A 492 31.09 -6.26 10.67
CA PRO A 492 32.04 -5.53 9.83
C PRO A 492 31.60 -5.50 8.36
N ALA A 493 30.74 -4.55 8.01
CA ALA A 493 30.27 -4.28 6.66
C ALA A 493 30.38 -2.78 6.36
N HIS A 494 30.71 -2.43 5.11
CA HIS A 494 30.85 -1.04 4.66
C HIS A 494 31.89 -0.23 5.47
N LEU A 495 32.95 -0.88 5.98
CA LEU A 495 33.98 -0.24 6.80
C LEU A 495 34.73 0.88 6.08
N ALA A 496 34.78 0.87 4.75
CA ALA A 496 35.32 1.97 3.97
C ALA A 496 34.57 3.29 4.22
N GLY A 497 33.24 3.25 4.38
CA GLY A 497 32.42 4.43 4.64
C GLY A 497 32.27 4.77 6.12
N PHE A 498 32.33 3.79 7.01
CA PHE A 498 32.06 3.96 8.45
C PHE A 498 33.31 3.99 9.34
N GLY A 499 34.44 3.46 8.89
CA GLY A 499 35.69 3.38 9.65
C GLY A 499 35.73 2.29 10.73
N SER A 500 34.67 2.10 11.53
CA SER A 500 34.64 1.06 12.58
C SER A 500 33.27 0.40 12.76
N ILE A 501 33.25 -0.76 13.44
CA ILE A 501 32.02 -1.50 13.74
C ILE A 501 31.10 -0.71 14.70
N ASP A 502 31.66 0.07 15.63
CA ASP A 502 30.86 0.90 16.53
C ASP A 502 30.07 1.96 15.76
N VAL A 503 30.70 2.57 14.76
CA VAL A 503 30.04 3.50 13.85
C VAL A 503 28.93 2.82 13.05
N VAL A 504 29.14 1.59 12.58
CA VAL A 504 28.10 0.79 11.92
C VAL A 504 26.91 0.55 12.86
N GLY A 505 27.18 0.32 14.15
CA GLY A 505 26.16 0.17 15.18
C GLY A 505 25.38 1.46 15.45
N GLU A 506 26.05 2.61 15.53
CA GLU A 506 25.42 3.93 15.65
C GLU A 506 24.48 4.21 14.48
N GLU A 507 24.97 4.07 13.25
CA GLU A 507 24.19 4.31 12.03
C GLU A 507 22.93 3.44 11.99
N LYS A 508 23.05 2.15 12.32
CA LYS A 508 21.87 1.26 12.35
C LYS A 508 20.93 1.60 13.49
N GLY A 509 21.46 2.07 14.61
CA GLY A 509 20.70 2.52 15.77
C GLY A 509 19.78 3.70 15.47
N ASP A 510 20.10 4.51 14.45
CA ASP A 510 19.22 5.59 13.99
C ASP A 510 17.84 5.10 13.57
N LEU A 511 17.69 3.81 13.20
CA LEU A 511 16.38 3.20 12.98
C LEU A 511 15.46 3.32 14.20
N PHE A 512 15.95 2.98 15.38
CA PHE A 512 15.15 3.06 16.60
C PHE A 512 14.93 4.51 17.05
N LEU A 513 15.87 5.42 16.76
CA LEU A 513 15.77 6.81 17.20
C LEU A 513 14.78 7.65 16.37
N ASN A 514 14.54 7.26 15.12
CA ASN A 514 13.75 8.05 14.17
C ASN A 514 12.42 7.36 13.79
N MET A 515 12.08 6.24 14.44
CA MET A 515 10.77 5.61 14.26
C MET A 515 9.68 6.33 15.06
N ASN A 516 8.42 6.01 14.79
CA ASN A 516 7.27 6.57 15.50
C ASN A 516 7.42 6.33 17.02
N PRO A 517 7.24 7.34 17.91
CA PRO A 517 7.40 7.17 19.36
C PRO A 517 6.53 6.06 19.99
N SER A 518 5.39 5.72 19.39
CA SER A 518 4.54 4.61 19.82
C SER A 518 4.92 3.26 19.18
N GLY A 519 6.03 3.21 18.44
CA GLY A 519 6.46 2.06 17.69
C GLY A 519 6.98 0.90 18.54
N ILE A 520 7.42 -0.16 17.86
CA ILE A 520 7.96 -1.37 18.51
C ILE A 520 9.37 -1.65 17.98
N ALA A 521 10.35 -1.74 18.87
CA ALA A 521 11.70 -2.10 18.52
C ALA A 521 11.90 -3.63 18.65
N ILE A 522 12.38 -4.26 17.59
CA ILE A 522 12.73 -5.68 17.57
C ILE A 522 14.22 -5.82 17.87
N VAL A 523 14.56 -6.48 18.97
CA VAL A 523 15.91 -6.46 19.55
C VAL A 523 16.51 -7.87 19.58
N ASN A 524 17.64 -8.03 18.92
CA ASN A 524 18.48 -9.22 19.05
C ASN A 524 19.27 -9.14 20.36
N LEU A 525 18.98 -10.01 21.33
CA LEU A 525 19.69 -10.00 22.62
C LEU A 525 21.09 -10.62 22.54
N ASP A 526 21.40 -11.35 21.47
CA ASP A 526 22.71 -11.97 21.26
C ASP A 526 23.71 -11.00 20.59
N ASP A 527 23.27 -9.80 20.22
CA ASP A 527 24.09 -8.77 19.59
C ASP A 527 24.22 -7.54 20.52
N GLU A 528 25.42 -7.34 21.05
CA GLU A 528 25.69 -6.30 22.04
C GLU A 528 25.45 -4.89 21.47
N ALA A 529 25.79 -4.65 20.20
CA ALA A 529 25.60 -3.35 19.57
C ALA A 529 24.12 -3.04 19.33
N VAL A 530 23.32 -4.05 18.93
CA VAL A 530 21.86 -3.92 18.85
C VAL A 530 21.27 -3.64 20.24
N CYS A 531 21.74 -4.33 21.28
CA CYS A 531 21.33 -4.06 22.66
C CYS A 531 21.67 -2.63 23.09
N ARG A 532 22.88 -2.14 22.78
CA ARG A 532 23.29 -0.74 23.07
C ARG A 532 22.40 0.27 22.34
N ALA A 533 22.08 0.04 21.07
CA ALA A 533 21.16 0.89 20.31
C ALA A 533 19.75 0.89 20.95
N ALA A 534 19.26 -0.28 21.35
CA ALA A 534 17.94 -0.44 21.97
C ALA A 534 17.83 0.22 23.36
N LYS A 535 18.93 0.48 24.08
CA LYS A 535 18.89 1.22 25.36
C LYS A 535 18.40 2.67 25.19
N ARG A 536 18.55 3.24 23.99
CA ARG A 536 18.07 4.59 23.67
C ARG A 536 16.59 4.61 23.31
N TRP A 537 15.96 3.45 23.12
CA TRP A 537 14.54 3.31 22.83
C TRP A 537 13.72 3.18 24.13
N SER A 538 12.76 4.07 24.34
CA SER A 538 11.90 4.10 25.53
C SER A 538 10.56 3.40 25.36
N GLY A 539 10.17 3.06 24.13
CA GLY A 539 8.89 2.43 23.83
C GLY A 539 8.88 0.90 23.99
N ARG A 540 7.86 0.26 23.41
CA ARG A 540 7.70 -1.20 23.48
C ARG A 540 8.84 -1.91 22.74
N ARG A 541 9.28 -3.04 23.29
CA ARG A 541 10.29 -3.92 22.69
C ARG A 541 9.71 -5.33 22.51
N VAL A 542 10.15 -6.02 21.47
CA VAL A 542 10.02 -7.47 21.32
C VAL A 542 11.42 -8.00 21.07
N THR A 543 11.80 -9.04 21.78
CA THR A 543 13.16 -9.56 21.85
C THR A 543 13.27 -10.92 21.20
N PHE A 544 14.44 -11.22 20.63
CA PHE A 544 14.77 -12.56 20.19
C PHE A 544 16.21 -12.95 20.55
N SER A 545 16.43 -14.25 20.77
CA SER A 545 17.73 -14.81 21.17
C SER A 545 17.77 -16.32 20.96
N MET A 546 18.96 -16.86 20.71
CA MET A 546 19.26 -18.30 20.80
C MET A 546 19.22 -18.82 22.25
N MET A 547 19.32 -17.92 23.24
CA MET A 547 19.19 -18.24 24.66
C MET A 547 17.72 -18.16 25.10
N ALA A 548 17.37 -18.92 26.14
CA ALA A 548 16.05 -18.85 26.75
C ALA A 548 15.81 -17.48 27.42
N GLY A 549 14.55 -17.02 27.45
CA GLY A 549 14.13 -15.81 28.16
C GLY A 549 13.85 -14.59 27.28
N ALA A 550 14.05 -14.68 25.96
CA ALA A 550 13.52 -13.72 24.99
C ALA A 550 12.05 -14.02 24.64
N ASP A 551 11.33 -13.02 24.10
CA ASP A 551 9.95 -13.18 23.63
C ASP A 551 9.85 -14.24 22.52
N VAL A 552 10.88 -14.30 21.67
CA VAL A 552 11.07 -15.35 20.66
C VAL A 552 12.44 -16.01 20.82
N SER A 553 12.46 -17.32 21.01
CA SER A 553 13.70 -18.10 21.05
C SER A 553 13.54 -19.44 20.35
N VAL A 554 14.57 -20.28 20.38
CA VAL A 554 14.52 -21.62 19.78
C VAL A 554 15.14 -22.67 20.68
N ASN A 555 14.66 -23.91 20.58
CA ASN A 555 15.34 -25.07 21.15
C ASN A 555 15.27 -26.28 20.21
N GLU A 556 15.91 -27.38 20.60
CA GLU A 556 15.93 -28.66 19.85
C GLU A 556 16.33 -28.52 18.37
N ILE A 557 17.35 -27.69 18.09
CA ILE A 557 17.84 -27.48 16.73
C ILE A 557 18.45 -28.77 16.18
N ARG A 558 17.93 -29.23 15.04
CA ARG A 558 18.42 -30.39 14.27
C ARG A 558 18.84 -29.95 12.87
N LYS A 559 20.11 -30.17 12.54
CA LYS A 559 20.68 -29.93 11.21
C LYS A 559 20.38 -31.15 10.32
N ASN A 560 19.55 -30.99 9.29
CA ASN A 560 19.09 -32.10 8.44
C ASN A 560 19.83 -32.20 7.10
N GLY A 561 21.07 -31.68 7.04
CA GLY A 561 21.86 -31.60 5.82
C GLY A 561 21.22 -30.69 4.77
N PHE A 562 21.21 -31.11 3.50
CA PHE A 562 20.62 -30.35 2.39
C PHE A 562 19.09 -30.17 2.53
N ARG A 563 18.41 -30.95 3.37
CA ARG A 563 16.96 -30.82 3.62
C ARG A 563 16.60 -29.61 4.48
N GLY A 564 17.60 -28.95 5.07
CA GLY A 564 17.44 -27.74 5.88
C GLY A 564 17.57 -28.00 7.37
N THR A 565 16.77 -27.32 8.19
CA THR A 565 16.90 -27.29 9.65
C THR A 565 15.55 -27.40 10.33
N SER A 566 15.45 -28.24 11.37
CA SER A 566 14.25 -28.34 12.22
C SER A 566 14.55 -27.78 13.60
N PHE A 567 13.58 -27.13 14.23
CA PHE A 567 13.68 -26.63 15.61
C PHE A 567 12.29 -26.37 16.18
N ASN A 568 12.19 -26.20 17.51
CA ASN A 568 10.98 -25.62 18.08
C ASN A 568 11.20 -24.12 18.25
N LEU A 569 10.32 -23.33 17.65
CA LEU A 569 10.22 -21.90 17.86
C LEU A 569 9.42 -21.67 19.15
N LEU A 570 10.05 -21.04 20.12
CA LEU A 570 9.41 -20.70 21.39
C LEU A 570 8.86 -19.27 21.30
N ILE A 571 7.55 -19.12 21.42
CA ILE A 571 6.87 -17.81 21.49
C ILE A 571 6.06 -17.80 22.78
N ASP A 572 6.30 -16.82 23.66
CA ASP A 572 5.66 -16.73 24.98
C ASP A 572 5.73 -18.05 25.78
N GLY A 573 6.86 -18.76 25.68
CA GLY A 573 7.10 -20.05 26.33
C GLY A 573 6.41 -21.27 25.70
N ARG A 574 5.65 -21.09 24.61
CA ARG A 574 5.01 -22.19 23.87
C ARG A 574 5.87 -22.64 22.70
N ALA A 575 5.98 -23.95 22.53
CA ALA A 575 6.79 -24.55 21.48
C ALA A 575 5.98 -24.79 20.19
N HIS A 576 6.48 -24.26 19.08
CA HIS A 576 5.93 -24.45 17.73
C HIS A 576 6.99 -25.12 16.86
N LYS A 577 6.72 -26.34 16.41
CA LYS A 577 7.68 -27.08 15.58
C LYS A 577 7.78 -26.48 14.18
N VAL A 578 8.99 -26.12 13.77
CA VAL A 578 9.29 -25.55 12.45
C VAL A 578 10.29 -26.44 11.72
N ASP A 579 9.96 -26.79 10.47
CA ASP A 579 10.83 -27.52 9.55
C ASP A 579 11.18 -26.60 8.38
N MET A 580 12.31 -25.88 8.48
CA MET A 580 12.77 -24.95 7.45
C MET A 580 13.58 -25.67 6.38
N LYS A 581 13.30 -25.36 5.11
CA LYS A 581 13.98 -25.94 3.93
C LYS A 581 15.35 -25.33 3.62
N ILE A 582 15.91 -24.57 4.56
CA ILE A 582 17.20 -23.90 4.40
C ILE A 582 18.14 -24.26 5.55
N ALA A 583 19.44 -24.31 5.25
CA ALA A 583 20.48 -24.67 6.20
C ALA A 583 21.16 -23.42 6.80
N GLY A 584 21.90 -23.63 7.89
CA GLY A 584 22.75 -22.63 8.53
C GLY A 584 22.12 -21.97 9.76
N ILE A 585 22.90 -21.83 10.84
CA ILE A 585 22.44 -21.23 12.10
C ILE A 585 22.04 -19.76 11.92
N HIS A 586 22.74 -19.01 11.05
CA HIS A 586 22.38 -17.63 10.71
C HIS A 586 20.95 -17.51 10.13
N ASN A 587 20.44 -18.57 9.50
CA ASN A 587 19.05 -18.58 9.00
C ASN A 587 18.02 -18.84 10.11
N ILE A 588 18.41 -19.46 11.22
CA ILE A 588 17.58 -19.55 12.43
C ILE A 588 17.47 -18.16 13.08
N TYR A 589 18.56 -17.39 13.14
CA TYR A 589 18.51 -15.98 13.55
C TYR A 589 17.56 -15.16 12.67
N ASN A 590 17.64 -15.29 11.35
CA ASN A 590 16.72 -14.61 10.43
C ASN A 590 15.26 -15.03 10.68
N ALA A 591 15.02 -16.32 10.97
CA ALA A 591 13.69 -16.84 11.28
C ALA A 591 13.13 -16.29 12.61
N MET A 592 13.95 -16.24 13.66
CA MET A 592 13.57 -15.62 14.94
C MET A 592 13.31 -14.12 14.78
N ALA A 593 14.14 -13.40 14.03
CA ALA A 593 13.93 -11.98 13.74
C ALA A 593 12.62 -11.75 12.98
N ALA A 594 12.33 -12.57 11.97
CA ALA A 594 11.08 -12.53 11.22
C ALA A 594 9.87 -12.87 12.12
N ALA A 595 9.96 -13.90 12.97
CA ALA A 595 8.91 -14.29 13.90
C ALA A 595 8.62 -13.22 14.95
N ALA A 596 9.65 -12.64 15.57
CA ALA A 596 9.52 -11.55 16.55
C ALA A 596 8.88 -10.31 15.91
N THR A 597 9.28 -9.97 14.68
CA THR A 597 8.68 -8.86 13.93
C THR A 597 7.23 -9.16 13.57
N ALA A 598 6.92 -10.39 13.14
CA ALA A 598 5.57 -10.83 12.82
C ALA A 598 4.64 -10.77 14.06
N LEU A 599 5.14 -11.20 15.23
CA LEU A 599 4.41 -11.08 16.49
C LEU A 599 4.08 -9.60 16.81
N ALA A 600 5.04 -8.69 16.62
CA ALA A 600 4.81 -7.24 16.77
C ALA A 600 3.79 -6.69 15.76
N CYS A 601 3.71 -7.28 14.56
CA CYS A 601 2.68 -6.96 13.57
C CYS A 601 1.28 -7.54 13.92
N GLY A 602 1.17 -8.36 14.97
CA GLY A 602 -0.09 -8.94 15.43
C GLY A 602 -0.62 -10.09 14.57
N VAL A 603 0.26 -10.85 13.91
CA VAL A 603 -0.15 -12.10 13.21
C VAL A 603 -0.10 -13.31 14.15
N SER A 604 -0.88 -14.34 13.84
CA SER A 604 -0.98 -15.55 14.68
C SER A 604 0.31 -16.39 14.66
N THR A 605 0.54 -17.13 15.75
CA THR A 605 1.67 -18.07 15.87
C THR A 605 1.61 -19.18 14.83
N GLU A 606 0.41 -19.58 14.41
CA GLU A 606 0.13 -20.57 13.38
C GLU A 606 0.61 -20.08 12.00
N SER A 607 0.36 -18.81 11.68
CA SER A 607 0.85 -18.17 10.46
C SER A 607 2.36 -17.99 10.48
N ILE A 608 2.96 -17.68 11.63
CA ILE A 608 4.42 -17.65 11.80
C ILE A 608 5.03 -19.03 11.50
N GLN A 609 4.51 -20.08 12.15
CA GLN A 609 4.98 -21.45 11.95
C GLN A 609 4.85 -21.88 10.49
N ARG A 610 3.68 -21.63 9.87
CA ARG A 610 3.39 -21.98 8.49
C ARG A 610 4.29 -21.23 7.51
N GLY A 611 4.41 -19.91 7.67
CA GLY A 611 5.24 -19.06 6.81
C GLY A 611 6.71 -19.48 6.83
N LEU A 612 7.27 -19.75 8.01
CA LEU A 612 8.65 -20.24 8.13
C LEU A 612 8.84 -21.63 7.49
N THR A 613 7.86 -22.53 7.63
CA THR A 613 7.90 -23.87 7.03
C THR A 613 7.78 -23.82 5.49
N MET A 614 6.99 -22.89 4.96
CA MET A 614 6.81 -22.70 3.51
C MET A 614 7.98 -21.96 2.85
N PHE A 615 8.77 -21.21 3.61
CA PHE A 615 9.85 -20.39 3.09
C PHE A 615 10.86 -21.20 2.25
N ALA A 616 11.20 -20.66 1.08
CA ALA A 616 12.24 -21.17 0.20
C ALA A 616 13.41 -20.18 0.14
N ALA A 617 14.61 -20.70 -0.12
CA ALA A 617 15.82 -19.87 -0.22
C ALA A 617 15.65 -18.76 -1.28
N VAL A 618 16.21 -17.59 -0.98
CA VAL A 618 16.31 -16.50 -1.95
C VAL A 618 17.50 -16.79 -2.86
N GLY A 619 17.31 -16.71 -4.17
CA GLY A 619 18.37 -16.96 -5.15
C GLY A 619 19.66 -16.20 -4.83
N GLY A 620 20.80 -16.90 -4.84
CA GLY A 620 22.10 -16.32 -4.51
C GLY A 620 22.37 -16.05 -3.03
N ARG A 621 21.52 -16.55 -2.11
CA ARG A 621 21.67 -16.39 -0.65
C ARG A 621 21.55 -17.72 0.06
N MET A 622 22.68 -18.43 0.22
CA MET A 622 22.75 -19.79 0.77
C MET A 622 21.76 -20.77 0.10
N GLU A 623 21.54 -20.59 -1.20
CA GLU A 623 20.70 -21.45 -2.00
C GLU A 623 21.43 -22.76 -2.29
N ILE A 624 20.86 -23.89 -1.87
CA ILE A 624 21.45 -25.21 -2.10
C ILE A 624 20.83 -25.82 -3.36
N ILE A 625 21.67 -26.05 -4.37
CA ILE A 625 21.29 -26.63 -5.65
C ILE A 625 21.89 -28.03 -5.72
N LYS A 626 21.04 -29.03 -6.01
CA LYS A 626 21.49 -30.40 -6.23
C LYS A 626 21.86 -30.58 -7.70
N LEU A 627 23.08 -31.02 -7.96
CA LEU A 627 23.63 -31.20 -9.32
C LEU A 627 23.36 -32.62 -9.82
N GLN A 628 23.33 -32.82 -11.15
CA GLN A 628 22.99 -34.10 -11.78
C GLN A 628 23.97 -35.24 -11.43
N ASN A 629 25.23 -34.92 -11.16
CA ASN A 629 26.22 -35.89 -10.69
C ASN A 629 26.06 -36.25 -9.19
N GLY A 630 25.06 -35.68 -8.51
CA GLY A 630 24.76 -35.89 -7.10
C GLY A 630 25.64 -35.09 -6.13
N ALA A 631 26.41 -34.11 -6.62
CA ALA A 631 27.05 -33.09 -5.79
C ALA A 631 26.07 -31.96 -5.42
N TYR A 632 26.48 -31.09 -4.49
CA TYR A 632 25.69 -29.95 -4.04
C TYR A 632 26.42 -28.64 -4.25
N LEU A 633 25.73 -27.62 -4.74
CA LEU A 633 26.23 -26.27 -4.92
C LEU A 633 25.50 -25.32 -3.97
N ILE A 634 26.26 -24.64 -3.11
CA ILE A 634 25.79 -23.51 -2.29
C ILE A 634 26.04 -22.24 -3.09
N ASN A 635 24.96 -21.71 -3.68
CA ASN A 635 24.95 -20.42 -4.33
C ASN A 635 24.74 -19.32 -3.27
N ASP A 636 25.83 -18.65 -2.89
CA ASP A 636 25.83 -17.49 -1.99
C ASP A 636 26.54 -16.27 -2.63
N ALA A 637 26.38 -16.16 -3.95
CA ALA A 637 27.10 -15.24 -4.82
C ALA A 637 26.51 -13.81 -4.89
N TYR A 638 25.49 -13.48 -4.09
CA TYR A 638 24.86 -12.15 -4.16
C TYR A 638 25.77 -11.02 -3.62
N ASN A 639 26.35 -11.22 -2.44
CA ASN A 639 27.29 -10.27 -1.84
C ASN A 639 28.18 -10.95 -0.77
N ALA A 640 29.27 -10.31 -0.38
CA ALA A 640 30.18 -10.82 0.62
C ALA A 640 30.69 -9.71 1.56
N ASN A 641 30.69 -10.05 2.85
CA ASN A 641 31.42 -9.36 3.91
C ASN A 641 32.06 -10.42 4.84
N PRO A 642 33.07 -10.08 5.66
CA PRO A 642 33.81 -11.06 6.46
C PRO A 642 32.93 -11.95 7.34
N ALA A 643 31.91 -11.39 8.00
CA ALA A 643 30.99 -12.16 8.82
C ALA A 643 30.17 -13.16 7.97
N SER A 644 29.61 -12.72 6.84
CA SER A 644 28.83 -13.59 5.96
C SER A 644 29.66 -14.71 5.31
N VAL A 645 30.93 -14.45 4.96
CA VAL A 645 31.82 -15.47 4.38
C VAL A 645 32.15 -16.52 5.44
N ARG A 646 32.45 -16.08 6.67
CA ARG A 646 32.64 -16.99 7.80
C ARG A 646 31.42 -17.90 8.03
N GLU A 647 30.21 -17.33 8.05
CA GLU A 647 28.99 -18.13 8.26
C GLU A 647 28.72 -19.12 7.12
N ALA A 648 28.99 -18.74 5.87
CA ALA A 648 28.88 -19.65 4.72
C ALA A 648 29.87 -20.81 4.83
N LEU A 649 31.12 -20.53 5.22
CA LEU A 649 32.18 -21.53 5.42
C LEU A 649 31.88 -22.49 6.59
N LEU A 650 31.38 -21.98 7.71
CA LEU A 650 30.96 -22.82 8.84
C LEU A 650 29.76 -23.70 8.48
N THR A 651 28.80 -23.15 7.73
CA THR A 651 27.65 -23.93 7.24
C THR A 651 28.12 -25.02 6.26
N LEU A 652 29.07 -24.70 5.37
CA LEU A 652 29.70 -25.68 4.48
C LEU A 652 30.40 -26.79 5.26
N LYS A 653 31.11 -26.47 6.34
CA LYS A 653 31.75 -27.47 7.21
C LYS A 653 30.75 -28.45 7.80
N ASP A 654 29.62 -27.95 8.28
CA ASP A 654 28.53 -28.79 8.82
C ASP A 654 27.88 -29.66 7.73
N LEU A 655 27.68 -29.11 6.54
CA LEU A 655 27.00 -29.79 5.43
C LEU A 655 27.86 -30.85 4.74
N LYS A 656 29.14 -30.55 4.52
CA LYS A 656 30.04 -31.45 3.78
C LYS A 656 30.29 -32.76 4.50
N ASN A 657 30.23 -32.74 5.84
CA ASN A 657 30.60 -33.89 6.68
C ASN A 657 31.96 -34.48 6.23
N SER A 658 32.00 -35.75 5.82
CA SER A 658 33.19 -36.44 5.31
C SER A 658 33.47 -36.25 3.82
N HIS A 659 32.63 -35.53 3.08
CA HIS A 659 32.83 -35.26 1.65
C HIS A 659 33.79 -34.09 1.41
N ASN A 660 34.25 -33.98 0.17
CA ASN A 660 35.10 -32.87 -0.26
C ASN A 660 34.29 -31.59 -0.40
N ALA A 661 34.98 -30.46 -0.22
CA ALA A 661 34.41 -29.14 -0.45
C ALA A 661 35.34 -28.31 -1.36
N PHE A 662 34.77 -27.72 -2.40
CA PHE A 662 35.44 -26.81 -3.33
C PHE A 662 34.87 -25.41 -3.12
N VAL A 663 35.72 -24.40 -2.92
CA VAL A 663 35.26 -23.05 -2.59
C VAL A 663 35.74 -22.04 -3.63
N PHE A 664 34.83 -21.25 -4.16
CA PHE A 664 35.09 -20.15 -5.07
C PHE A 664 34.81 -18.83 -4.35
N LEU A 665 35.86 -18.04 -4.09
CA LEU A 665 35.75 -16.75 -3.42
C LEU A 665 36.17 -15.60 -4.34
N GLY A 666 35.28 -14.64 -4.50
CA GLY A 666 35.61 -13.29 -4.95
C GLY A 666 35.89 -12.35 -3.79
N ASP A 667 36.60 -11.26 -4.05
CA ASP A 667 36.92 -10.24 -3.04
C ASP A 667 35.69 -9.75 -2.24
N MET A 668 35.95 -9.44 -0.97
CA MET A 668 35.07 -8.70 -0.05
C MET A 668 35.39 -7.20 -0.19
N LEU A 669 34.51 -6.45 -0.83
CA LEU A 669 34.72 -5.03 -1.13
C LEU A 669 34.22 -4.14 0.02
N GLU A 670 34.53 -2.84 -0.08
CA GLU A 670 34.08 -1.80 0.88
C GLU A 670 34.62 -2.00 2.31
N LEU A 671 35.78 -2.64 2.45
CA LEU A 671 36.45 -2.87 3.74
C LEU A 671 37.50 -1.82 4.12
N GLY A 672 37.87 -0.92 3.20
CA GLY A 672 38.87 0.12 3.43
C GLY A 672 40.22 -0.43 3.90
N ALA A 673 40.84 0.21 4.89
CA ALA A 673 42.14 -0.21 5.43
C ALA A 673 42.13 -1.64 6.03
N SER A 674 40.97 -2.15 6.45
CA SER A 674 40.83 -3.50 7.02
C SER A 674 40.78 -4.62 5.97
N ALA A 675 40.78 -4.29 4.68
CA ALA A 675 40.66 -5.28 3.59
C ALA A 675 41.75 -6.37 3.67
N LEU A 676 43.02 -5.98 3.84
CA LEU A 676 44.15 -6.93 3.88
C LEU A 676 44.00 -7.93 5.03
N GLU A 677 43.78 -7.44 6.24
CA GLU A 677 43.64 -8.27 7.43
C GLU A 677 42.45 -9.24 7.31
N MET A 678 41.29 -8.74 6.86
CA MET A 678 40.06 -9.54 6.80
C MET A 678 40.14 -10.63 5.73
N HIS A 679 40.73 -10.36 4.56
CA HIS A 679 40.96 -11.38 3.53
C HIS A 679 41.94 -12.45 4.01
N ARG A 680 43.03 -12.05 4.70
CA ARG A 680 43.99 -12.99 5.28
C ARG A 680 43.33 -13.92 6.30
N ARG A 681 42.48 -13.38 7.18
CA ARG A 681 41.72 -14.17 8.17
C ARG A 681 40.73 -15.16 7.52
N ILE A 682 40.06 -14.77 6.44
CA ILE A 682 39.22 -15.71 5.67
C ILE A 682 40.06 -16.81 5.03
N GLY A 683 41.24 -16.47 4.51
CA GLY A 683 42.26 -17.42 4.06
C GLY A 683 42.53 -18.50 5.11
N MET A 684 42.93 -18.09 6.32
CA MET A 684 43.21 -19.02 7.43
C MET A 684 42.01 -19.90 7.79
N LEU A 685 40.80 -19.34 7.74
CA LEU A 685 39.58 -20.08 8.04
C LEU A 685 39.33 -21.22 7.06
N LEU A 686 39.63 -21.05 5.76
CA LEU A 686 39.46 -22.12 4.74
C LEU A 686 40.21 -23.39 5.11
N ALA A 687 41.40 -23.27 5.70
CA ALA A 687 42.18 -24.41 6.19
C ALA A 687 41.48 -25.16 7.31
N THR A 688 40.84 -24.43 8.23
CA THR A 688 40.08 -25.00 9.34
C THR A 688 38.79 -25.71 8.88
N ILE A 689 38.28 -25.38 7.69
CA ILE A 689 37.14 -26.06 7.07
C ILE A 689 37.56 -27.41 6.45
N GLY A 690 38.82 -27.54 6.02
CA GLY A 690 39.31 -28.72 5.30
C GLY A 690 38.75 -28.80 3.89
N VAL A 691 38.95 -27.75 3.09
CA VAL A 691 38.55 -27.70 1.69
C VAL A 691 39.53 -28.50 0.81
N ALA A 692 39.01 -29.14 -0.24
CA ALA A 692 39.82 -29.86 -1.21
C ALA A 692 40.61 -28.89 -2.11
N ALA A 693 39.96 -27.82 -2.55
CA ALA A 693 40.59 -26.70 -3.24
C ALA A 693 39.80 -25.39 -3.02
N VAL A 694 40.51 -24.27 -3.10
CA VAL A 694 39.93 -22.93 -3.15
C VAL A 694 40.35 -22.21 -4.44
N PHE A 695 39.40 -21.54 -5.07
CA PHE A 695 39.58 -20.73 -6.26
C PHE A 695 39.30 -19.26 -5.91
N LEU A 696 40.30 -18.41 -6.11
CA LEU A 696 40.29 -17.03 -5.63
C LEU A 696 40.29 -16.04 -6.79
N GLN A 697 39.39 -15.05 -6.75
CA GLN A 697 39.26 -14.00 -7.77
C GLN A 697 39.29 -12.61 -7.14
N GLY A 698 40.09 -11.71 -7.69
CA GLY A 698 40.11 -10.29 -7.35
C GLY A 698 41.49 -9.79 -6.92
N ASP A 699 41.54 -8.49 -6.59
CA ASP A 699 42.76 -7.78 -6.22
C ASP A 699 43.32 -8.30 -4.89
N PHE A 700 42.46 -8.75 -3.97
CA PHE A 700 42.83 -9.33 -2.67
C PHE A 700 42.96 -10.86 -2.67
N ALA A 701 42.86 -11.50 -3.85
CA ALA A 701 43.02 -12.95 -3.98
C ALA A 701 44.38 -13.42 -3.42
N HIS A 702 45.46 -12.68 -3.70
CA HIS A 702 46.80 -13.01 -3.21
C HIS A 702 46.92 -12.97 -1.67
N VAL A 703 46.17 -12.09 -1.02
CA VAL A 703 46.14 -11.96 0.44
C VAL A 703 45.36 -13.11 1.07
N THR A 704 44.23 -13.46 0.47
CA THR A 704 43.43 -14.63 0.88
C THR A 704 44.24 -15.92 0.71
N ALA A 705 44.98 -16.03 -0.40
CA ALA A 705 45.88 -17.15 -0.68
C ALA A 705 47.00 -17.27 0.37
N ALA A 706 47.64 -16.15 0.73
CA ALA A 706 48.67 -16.12 1.78
C ALA A 706 48.11 -16.59 3.14
N GLY A 707 46.91 -16.14 3.51
CA GLY A 707 46.24 -16.60 4.73
C GLY A 707 45.88 -18.09 4.69
N ALA A 708 45.45 -18.61 3.53
CA ALA A 708 45.12 -20.02 3.36
C ALA A 708 46.35 -20.93 3.52
N ARG A 709 47.49 -20.52 2.95
CA ARG A 709 48.78 -21.21 3.13
C ARG A 709 49.24 -21.19 4.59
N GLU A 710 49.14 -20.04 5.24
CA GLU A 710 49.45 -19.91 6.67
C GLU A 710 48.56 -20.81 7.54
N GLY A 711 47.30 -21.00 7.14
CA GLY A 711 46.38 -21.93 7.78
C GLY A 711 46.67 -23.42 7.51
N GLY A 712 47.48 -23.74 6.50
CA GLY A 712 47.91 -25.12 6.19
C GLY A 712 47.40 -25.70 4.86
N LEU A 713 46.82 -24.91 3.94
CA LEU A 713 46.57 -25.38 2.56
C LEU A 713 47.89 -25.43 1.76
N THR A 714 48.03 -26.43 0.89
CA THR A 714 49.15 -26.52 -0.05
C THR A 714 48.95 -25.63 -1.28
N ASP A 715 50.01 -25.41 -2.07
CA ASP A 715 49.92 -24.61 -3.29
C ASP A 715 49.00 -25.22 -4.35
N GLU A 716 48.90 -26.55 -4.41
CA GLU A 716 48.00 -27.25 -5.31
C GLU A 716 46.52 -27.07 -4.94
N GLN A 717 46.24 -26.73 -3.68
CA GLN A 717 44.89 -26.49 -3.17
C GLN A 717 44.46 -25.03 -3.29
N VAL A 718 45.38 -24.10 -3.59
CA VAL A 718 45.11 -22.65 -3.66
C VAL A 718 45.28 -22.16 -5.09
N LEU A 719 44.16 -21.98 -5.78
CA LEU A 719 44.11 -21.66 -7.20
C LEU A 719 43.60 -20.23 -7.42
N TYR A 720 44.11 -19.57 -8.46
CA TYR A 720 43.62 -18.27 -8.90
C TYR A 720 42.64 -18.45 -10.06
N LEU A 721 41.46 -17.84 -9.94
CA LEU A 721 40.43 -17.89 -10.96
C LEU A 721 40.70 -16.81 -12.02
N SER A 722 41.37 -17.19 -13.10
CA SER A 722 41.59 -16.32 -14.28
C SER A 722 40.59 -16.57 -15.41
N ASP A 723 40.10 -17.81 -15.53
CA ASP A 723 39.15 -18.25 -16.54
C ASP A 723 38.11 -19.20 -15.91
N ASP A 724 36.84 -18.85 -16.04
CA ASP A 724 35.73 -19.61 -15.48
C ASP A 724 35.60 -20.98 -16.20
N GLU A 725 35.89 -21.06 -17.50
CA GLU A 725 35.80 -22.32 -18.28
C GLU A 725 36.81 -23.36 -17.79
N ALA A 726 38.09 -22.97 -17.72
CA ALA A 726 39.14 -23.85 -17.21
C ALA A 726 38.87 -24.32 -15.77
N ALA A 727 38.44 -23.41 -14.90
CA ALA A 727 38.17 -23.75 -13.50
C ALA A 727 36.99 -24.73 -13.34
N VAL A 728 35.92 -24.56 -14.11
CA VAL A 728 34.77 -25.48 -14.08
C VAL A 728 35.12 -26.84 -14.70
N ALA A 729 35.94 -26.87 -15.75
CA ALA A 729 36.46 -28.13 -16.30
C ALA A 729 37.32 -28.90 -15.28
N ASP A 730 38.20 -28.20 -14.56
CA ASP A 730 39.03 -28.78 -13.51
C ASP A 730 38.21 -29.29 -12.33
N LEU A 731 37.22 -28.51 -11.89
CA LEU A 731 36.25 -28.91 -10.89
C LEU A 731 35.54 -30.20 -11.31
N LYS A 732 35.01 -30.24 -12.55
CA LYS A 732 34.23 -31.38 -13.06
C LYS A 732 35.03 -32.69 -13.09
N ARG A 733 36.35 -32.63 -13.31
CA ARG A 733 37.24 -33.81 -13.26
C ARG A 733 37.38 -34.39 -11.85
N GLN A 734 37.24 -33.55 -10.82
CA GLN A 734 37.49 -33.92 -9.42
C GLN A 734 36.20 -34.18 -8.63
N LEU A 735 35.10 -33.53 -9.03
CA LEU A 735 33.84 -33.48 -8.31
C LEU A 735 33.14 -34.85 -8.28
N ARG A 736 32.94 -35.39 -7.08
CA ARG A 736 32.27 -36.69 -6.85
C ARG A 736 30.87 -36.52 -6.28
N ARG A 737 30.08 -37.59 -6.33
CA ARG A 737 28.76 -37.65 -5.68
C ARG A 737 28.88 -37.32 -4.18
N GLY A 738 28.05 -36.41 -3.71
CA GLY A 738 28.02 -35.95 -2.32
C GLY A 738 29.01 -34.81 -1.99
N ASP A 739 29.93 -34.47 -2.89
CA ASP A 739 30.82 -33.33 -2.71
C ASP A 739 30.07 -31.99 -2.76
N TRP A 740 30.68 -30.97 -2.17
CA TRP A 740 30.09 -29.65 -2.01
C TRP A 740 30.89 -28.58 -2.73
N ILE A 741 30.17 -27.61 -3.29
CA ILE A 741 30.74 -26.41 -3.89
C ILE A 741 30.14 -25.21 -3.16
N LEU A 742 30.96 -24.23 -2.79
CA LEU A 742 30.49 -22.93 -2.31
C LEU A 742 30.98 -21.84 -3.26
N VAL A 743 30.08 -20.99 -3.75
CA VAL A 743 30.43 -19.82 -4.56
C VAL A 743 29.96 -18.56 -3.83
N LYS A 744 30.89 -17.65 -3.55
CA LYS A 744 30.61 -16.41 -2.81
C LYS A 744 31.54 -15.28 -3.21
N GLY A 745 31.04 -14.04 -3.24
CA GLY A 745 31.86 -12.85 -3.48
C GLY A 745 31.01 -11.59 -3.40
N SER A 746 31.66 -10.42 -3.40
CA SER A 746 30.93 -9.16 -3.45
C SER A 746 30.16 -9.03 -4.76
N ARG A 747 29.05 -8.27 -4.76
CA ARG A 747 28.18 -8.15 -5.94
C ARG A 747 28.94 -7.73 -7.22
N ARG A 748 29.93 -6.85 -7.09
CA ARG A 748 30.76 -6.38 -8.23
C ARG A 748 31.69 -7.46 -8.80
N MET A 749 31.95 -8.53 -8.06
CA MET A 749 32.74 -9.68 -8.53
C MET A 749 31.95 -10.55 -9.52
N LYS A 750 30.61 -10.42 -9.57
CA LYS A 750 29.73 -11.15 -10.50
C LYS A 750 29.91 -12.68 -10.45
N MET A 751 30.07 -13.22 -9.24
CA MET A 751 30.27 -14.66 -9.02
C MET A 751 29.03 -15.50 -9.43
N ASP A 752 27.87 -14.86 -9.62
CA ASP A 752 26.64 -15.47 -10.14
C ASP A 752 26.82 -16.05 -11.55
N ARG A 753 27.72 -15.48 -12.36
CA ARG A 753 28.09 -16.02 -13.67
C ARG A 753 28.70 -17.43 -13.55
N LEU A 754 29.52 -17.64 -12.52
CA LEU A 754 30.20 -18.91 -12.28
C LEU A 754 29.21 -19.96 -11.77
N VAL A 755 28.26 -19.56 -10.92
CA VAL A 755 27.14 -20.43 -10.51
C VAL A 755 26.36 -20.90 -11.73
N ALA A 756 25.98 -19.99 -12.62
CA ALA A 756 25.25 -20.32 -13.85
C ALA A 756 26.06 -21.32 -14.71
N LYS A 757 27.36 -21.10 -14.85
CA LYS A 757 28.27 -21.97 -15.59
C LYS A 757 28.39 -23.38 -14.99
N ILE A 758 28.57 -23.49 -13.67
CA ILE A 758 28.59 -24.79 -12.97
C ILE A 758 27.27 -25.55 -13.19
N CYS A 759 26.14 -24.85 -13.04
CA CYS A 759 24.81 -25.43 -13.27
C CYS A 759 24.62 -25.90 -14.73
N GLN A 760 25.16 -25.17 -15.70
CA GLN A 760 25.11 -25.52 -17.12
C GLN A 760 25.97 -26.76 -17.45
N ASP A 761 27.21 -26.80 -16.95
CA ASP A 761 28.20 -27.81 -17.34
C ASP A 761 28.08 -29.14 -16.58
N VAL A 762 27.67 -29.08 -15.31
CA VAL A 762 27.42 -30.27 -14.47
C VAL A 762 25.97 -30.72 -14.57
N GLY A 763 25.05 -29.79 -14.83
CA GLY A 763 23.61 -30.02 -14.87
C GLY A 763 22.96 -29.93 -13.49
N VAL A 764 21.71 -29.46 -13.44
CA VAL A 764 20.87 -29.41 -12.23
C VAL A 764 19.91 -30.60 -12.19
N GLU A 765 19.79 -31.25 -11.04
CA GLU A 765 18.81 -32.31 -10.83
C GLU A 765 17.41 -31.69 -10.71
N LYS A 766 16.49 -32.03 -11.61
CA LYS A 766 15.11 -31.55 -11.54
C LYS A 766 14.45 -32.13 -10.29
N ALA A 767 13.87 -31.28 -9.45
CA ALA A 767 13.10 -31.74 -8.31
C ALA A 767 11.92 -32.61 -8.79
N GLU A 768 11.74 -33.79 -8.19
CA GLU A 768 10.53 -34.58 -8.39
C GLU A 768 9.32 -33.71 -8.03
N SER A 769 8.47 -33.47 -9.01
CA SER A 769 7.25 -32.69 -8.85
C SER A 769 6.26 -33.51 -8.03
N ASN A 770 6.23 -33.28 -6.72
CA ASN A 770 5.09 -33.69 -5.90
C ASN A 770 3.89 -32.82 -6.29
N VAL A 771 3.11 -33.35 -7.23
CA VAL A 771 1.74 -32.93 -7.54
C VAL A 771 0.90 -33.10 -6.27
N MET A 772 0.55 -32.00 -5.61
CA MET A 772 -0.76 -31.80 -4.97
C MET A 772 -1.01 -30.30 -4.83
N ALA A 773 -1.80 -29.75 -5.76
CA ALA A 773 -2.49 -28.47 -5.61
C ALA A 773 -4.00 -28.75 -5.70
N PRO A 774 -4.80 -28.05 -4.89
CA PRO A 774 -5.80 -27.15 -5.46
C PRO A 774 -5.27 -25.72 -5.51
#